data_AF-A0A3P7DS78-F1
#
_entry.id   AF-A0A3P7DS78-F1
#
_cell.length_a   1.000
_cell.length_b   1.000
_cell.length_c   1.000
_cell.angle_alpha   90.00
_cell.angle_beta   90.00
_cell.angle_gamma   90.00
#
_symmetry.space_group_name_H-M   'P 1'
#
loop_
_entity.id
_entity.type
_entity.pdbx_description
1 polymer ?
#
loop_
_entity_poly.entity_id
_entity_poly.type
_entity_poly.pdbx_seq_one_letter_code
_entity_poly.pdbx_strand_id
1 'polypeptide(L)'
;MIILLSVRLDVIVTPGNGYFEILDGDQLAASGYIRIVDEDVPFYYKNIQEIQTSEIAERIELDTEDAYKEFLLRGYEYGQAFRGIYRACNSGERGMLYWTGNWVTFLDSLLQTALLAERADSLRLPTRVRYLRIDPVKHMEHIQERDGIQVIELRNDVATNGCIAGGVECCDLTAHTVARRLQSSGQLYYEKIYFTKHFDMKAFDEFPQIREELNAYRDFLRSLLANGLAKWEVNGCLKELTNGALLSDAVRKFTKFMNPVSEAEHKRWLDDSQSPVATVFDEIFTIEIGNNPKDFENKVAEKMQSMLKIFNVDRLWSAAIVHDRILKTIQDTCIENSTGHNCKACALEFNSTEQLKFCVDAVNSHPLLEVEWLCVGPKVDDMDESTLVQLGVKKITAVLDDKQFVPAAEIKNCDIIILDKILSQKKDVVRYLSRCKEMLRDDGFIILVETTSDYEIALAIQGLSAETISISDSGRIYGAYFTHDQLLKLFEECEFCLCNYQSDPSMMTTMYAIRKIPSQPREPIVIDVDDIKEFTWIEPLQKAIEERLNEPDYKTIWLTSTTVRNNGLLGLALCFKQKDLPGVLPLISQNLYELKNCRFSEENLKSNRFRTLIDMSVKKENRTGPAQIGMENESVKQLVKLDLHANNYRDGVWGSMRHLVVKEDEMHLYKDVEHAFINTLIRGDVSSLTWFESPNQFFEDTCQKNPSIELCNVYYSAINFRDVMLA
;
A
#
# COMPACT_ATOMS: atom_id res chain seq x y z
N MET A 1 -13.18 -9.16 -22.31
CA MET A 1 -13.82 -10.17 -23.17
C MET A 1 -12.91 -11.39 -23.19
N ILE A 2 -13.14 -12.35 -22.28
CA ILE A 2 -12.44 -13.64 -22.38
C ILE A 2 -13.01 -14.31 -23.61
N ILE A 3 -12.23 -14.31 -24.69
CA ILE A 3 -12.58 -15.04 -25.89
C ILE A 3 -12.56 -16.50 -25.45
N LEU A 4 -13.74 -17.09 -25.26
CA LEU A 4 -13.93 -18.54 -25.15
C LEU A 4 -13.55 -19.12 -26.52
N LEU A 5 -12.24 -19.26 -26.74
CA LEU A 5 -11.73 -20.07 -27.84
C LEU A 5 -12.27 -21.48 -27.62
N SER A 6 -13.09 -21.94 -28.55
CA SER A 6 -13.55 -23.32 -28.56
C SER A 6 -12.33 -24.23 -28.68
N VAL A 7 -12.06 -25.02 -27.64
CA VAL A 7 -11.01 -26.04 -27.68
C VAL A 7 -11.59 -27.26 -28.40
N ARG A 8 -10.87 -27.76 -29.40
CA ARG A 8 -11.22 -28.98 -30.13
C ARG A 8 -10.26 -30.08 -29.72
N LEU A 9 -10.82 -31.16 -29.15
CA LEU A 9 -10.07 -32.38 -28.85
C LEU A 9 -10.39 -33.44 -29.89
N ASP A 10 -9.39 -33.89 -30.64
CA ASP A 10 -9.52 -34.98 -31.60
C ASP A 10 -9.19 -36.31 -30.91
N VAL A 11 -10.13 -37.26 -30.95
CA VAL A 11 -9.98 -38.58 -30.33
C VAL A 11 -9.79 -39.64 -31.42
N ILE A 12 -8.68 -40.34 -31.36
CA ILE A 12 -8.31 -41.39 -32.33
C ILE A 12 -8.26 -42.72 -31.59
N VAL A 13 -8.98 -43.73 -32.09
CA VAL A 13 -8.97 -45.09 -31.53
C VAL A 13 -8.52 -46.09 -32.60
N THR A 14 -7.53 -46.91 -32.27
CA THR A 14 -6.99 -47.95 -33.13
C THR A 14 -7.74 -49.28 -32.89
N PRO A 15 -8.55 -49.77 -33.84
CA PRO A 15 -9.48 -50.88 -33.58
C PRO A 15 -8.81 -52.21 -33.21
N GLY A 16 -7.59 -52.47 -33.70
CA GLY A 16 -6.94 -53.78 -33.56
C GLY A 16 -6.33 -54.06 -32.18
N ASN A 17 -5.93 -53.02 -31.45
CA ASN A 17 -5.29 -53.14 -30.14
C ASN A 17 -5.97 -52.29 -29.05
N GLY A 18 -6.99 -51.50 -29.41
CA GLY A 18 -7.69 -50.61 -28.49
C GLY A 18 -6.87 -49.40 -28.06
N TYR A 19 -5.71 -49.14 -28.67
CA TYR A 19 -4.92 -47.95 -28.35
C TYR A 19 -5.66 -46.68 -28.75
N PHE A 20 -5.68 -45.66 -27.90
CA PHE A 20 -6.28 -44.37 -28.20
C PHE A 20 -5.34 -43.21 -27.88
N GLU A 21 -5.54 -42.11 -28.61
CA GLU A 21 -4.88 -40.82 -28.40
C GLU A 21 -5.93 -39.70 -28.43
N ILE A 22 -5.70 -38.67 -27.61
CA ILE A 22 -6.47 -37.43 -27.58
C ILE A 22 -5.52 -36.29 -27.89
N LEU A 23 -5.83 -35.51 -28.93
CA LEU A 23 -5.00 -34.41 -29.42
C LEU A 23 -5.70 -33.06 -29.21
N ASP A 24 -4.96 -32.05 -28.77
CA ASP A 24 -5.34 -30.64 -28.83
C ASP A 24 -4.53 -29.97 -29.95
N GLY A 25 -5.16 -29.82 -31.12
CA GLY A 25 -4.44 -29.52 -32.36
C GLY A 25 -3.43 -30.63 -32.68
N ASP A 26 -2.14 -30.30 -32.65
CA ASP A 26 -1.05 -31.25 -32.89
C ASP A 26 -0.39 -31.75 -31.58
N GLN A 27 -0.82 -31.28 -30.41
CA GLN A 27 -0.24 -31.67 -29.12
C GLN A 27 -0.97 -32.88 -28.53
N LEU A 28 -0.21 -33.88 -28.10
CA LEU A 28 -0.74 -35.02 -27.36
C LEU A 28 -1.23 -34.58 -25.99
N ALA A 29 -2.54 -34.68 -25.75
CA ALA A 29 -3.16 -34.36 -24.48
C ALA A 29 -3.27 -35.60 -23.57
N ALA A 30 -3.67 -36.75 -24.13
CA ALA A 30 -3.75 -38.02 -23.40
C ALA A 30 -3.60 -39.23 -24.34
N SER A 31 -3.17 -40.37 -23.79
CA SER A 31 -3.13 -41.64 -24.52
C SER A 31 -3.42 -42.81 -23.58
N GLY A 32 -3.82 -43.95 -24.14
CA GLY A 32 -4.08 -45.15 -23.36
C GLY A 32 -4.63 -46.31 -24.19
N TYR A 33 -5.27 -47.26 -23.50
CA TYR A 33 -5.93 -48.40 -24.12
C TYR A 33 -7.38 -48.50 -23.63
N ILE A 34 -8.30 -48.75 -24.55
CA ILE A 34 -9.72 -48.94 -24.30
C ILE A 34 -10.20 -50.25 -24.93
N ARG A 35 -11.03 -50.99 -24.19
CA ARG A 35 -11.67 -52.21 -24.69
C ARG A 35 -13.02 -52.41 -24.00
N ILE A 36 -13.95 -53.05 -24.69
CA ILE A 36 -15.17 -53.58 -24.07
C ILE A 36 -14.78 -54.88 -23.37
N VAL A 37 -15.20 -55.02 -22.12
CA VAL A 37 -14.89 -56.19 -21.28
C VAL A 37 -16.09 -57.12 -21.28
N ASP A 38 -15.84 -58.43 -21.35
CA ASP A 38 -16.90 -59.44 -21.26
C ASP A 38 -17.58 -59.41 -19.87
N GLU A 39 -18.88 -59.74 -19.84
CA GLU A 39 -19.73 -59.63 -18.64
C GLU A 39 -19.27 -60.54 -17.48
N ASP A 40 -18.59 -61.65 -17.78
CA ASP A 40 -18.11 -62.64 -16.82
C ASP A 40 -16.82 -62.23 -16.09
N VAL A 41 -16.13 -61.19 -16.57
CA VAL A 41 -14.91 -60.69 -15.92
C VAL A 41 -15.27 -59.99 -14.61
N PRO A 42 -14.83 -60.50 -13.44
CA PRO A 42 -15.17 -59.90 -12.16
C PRO A 42 -14.50 -58.53 -11.97
N PHE A 43 -15.12 -57.68 -11.16
CA PHE A 43 -14.47 -56.46 -10.65
C PHE A 43 -13.29 -56.83 -9.76
N TYR A 44 -12.27 -55.97 -9.74
CA TYR A 44 -11.16 -56.11 -8.80
C TYR A 44 -11.66 -55.99 -7.36
N TYR A 45 -12.47 -54.97 -7.08
CA TYR A 45 -13.13 -54.82 -5.78
C TYR A 45 -14.48 -55.54 -5.79
N LYS A 46 -14.51 -56.77 -5.25
CA LYS A 46 -15.74 -57.57 -5.19
C LYS A 46 -16.75 -57.06 -4.16
N ASN A 47 -16.25 -56.56 -3.03
CA ASN A 47 -17.06 -56.04 -1.95
C ASN A 47 -16.41 -54.79 -1.36
N ILE A 48 -17.14 -53.68 -1.38
CA ILE A 48 -16.66 -52.38 -0.88
C ILE A 48 -16.35 -52.42 0.63
N GLN A 49 -16.96 -53.35 1.36
CA GLN A 49 -16.77 -53.51 2.81
C GLN A 49 -15.47 -54.24 3.17
N GLU A 50 -14.84 -54.92 2.20
CA GLU A 50 -13.57 -55.63 2.41
C GLU A 50 -12.36 -54.70 2.34
N ILE A 51 -12.54 -53.47 1.83
CA ILE A 51 -11.48 -52.45 1.78
C ILE A 51 -11.19 -52.00 3.21
N GLN A 52 -10.02 -52.39 3.72
CA GLN A 52 -9.56 -52.00 5.05
C GLN A 52 -9.34 -50.50 5.09
N THR A 53 -9.80 -49.90 6.19
CA THR A 53 -9.64 -48.46 6.45
C THR A 53 -8.72 -48.32 7.66
N SER A 54 -7.89 -47.28 7.71
CA SER A 54 -6.88 -47.13 8.76
C SER A 54 -7.50 -47.10 10.16
N GLU A 55 -6.95 -47.89 11.10
CA GLU A 55 -7.42 -47.95 12.50
C GLU A 55 -7.05 -46.68 13.31
N ILE A 56 -6.21 -45.80 12.77
CA ILE A 56 -5.49 -44.78 13.54
C ILE A 56 -6.25 -43.44 13.67
N ALA A 57 -7.37 -43.23 12.98
CA ALA A 57 -8.04 -41.91 12.96
C ALA A 57 -9.45 -41.93 13.56
N GLU A 58 -9.72 -41.00 14.50
CA GLU A 58 -11.09 -40.54 14.79
C GLU A 58 -11.69 -39.94 13.51
N ARG A 59 -12.79 -40.53 13.04
CA ARG A 59 -13.37 -40.23 11.73
C ARG A 59 -14.51 -39.24 11.88
N ILE A 60 -14.17 -37.96 11.74
CA ILE A 60 -15.15 -36.90 11.55
C ILE A 60 -15.62 -36.98 10.10
N GLU A 61 -16.94 -36.95 9.89
CA GLU A 61 -17.52 -36.78 8.56
C GLU A 61 -17.45 -35.29 8.17
N LEU A 62 -16.76 -35.01 7.07
CA LEU A 62 -16.75 -33.73 6.37
C LEU A 62 -17.97 -33.67 5.44
N ASP A 63 -18.67 -32.55 5.46
CA ASP A 63 -19.69 -32.26 4.46
C ASP A 63 -19.07 -31.73 3.15
N THR A 64 -19.92 -31.39 2.17
CA THR A 64 -19.48 -30.81 0.90
C THR A 64 -18.62 -29.55 1.09
N GLU A 65 -19.01 -28.63 1.98
CA GLU A 65 -18.32 -27.36 2.13
C GLU A 65 -16.93 -27.55 2.77
N ASP A 66 -16.84 -28.38 3.80
CA ASP A 66 -15.57 -28.71 4.45
C ASP A 66 -14.60 -29.43 3.50
N ALA A 67 -15.09 -30.40 2.73
CA ALA A 67 -14.27 -31.14 1.77
C ALA A 67 -13.68 -30.21 0.69
N TYR A 68 -14.50 -29.31 0.14
CA TYR A 68 -14.04 -28.38 -0.89
C TYR A 68 -13.25 -27.19 -0.36
N LYS A 69 -13.42 -26.82 0.92
CA LYS A 69 -12.53 -25.88 1.59
C LYS A 69 -11.11 -26.43 1.70
N GLU A 70 -10.96 -27.71 2.00
CA GLU A 70 -9.65 -28.38 2.00
C GLU A 70 -9.01 -28.37 0.60
N PHE A 71 -9.78 -28.66 -0.43
CA PHE A 71 -9.31 -28.54 -1.82
C PHE A 71 -8.90 -27.10 -2.18
N LEU A 72 -9.67 -26.10 -1.77
CA LEU A 72 -9.34 -24.70 -1.99
C LEU A 72 -7.99 -24.34 -1.34
N LEU A 73 -7.75 -24.79 -0.11
CA LEU A 73 -6.47 -24.58 0.58
C LEU A 73 -5.29 -25.25 -0.14
N ARG A 74 -5.51 -26.42 -0.76
CA ARG A 74 -4.53 -27.12 -1.62
C ARG A 74 -4.38 -26.49 -3.00
N GLY A 75 -5.23 -25.54 -3.38
CA GLY A 75 -5.14 -24.71 -4.59
C GLY A 75 -6.05 -25.15 -5.72
N TYR A 76 -7.07 -25.97 -5.43
CA TYR A 76 -8.09 -26.34 -6.42
C TYR A 76 -9.32 -25.44 -6.28
N GLU A 77 -9.68 -24.77 -7.36
CA GLU A 77 -10.85 -23.89 -7.43
C GLU A 77 -11.99 -24.59 -8.18
N TYR A 78 -12.53 -25.66 -7.60
CA TYR A 78 -13.63 -26.40 -8.21
C TYR A 78 -14.91 -25.55 -8.28
N GLY A 79 -15.42 -25.35 -9.50
CA GLY A 79 -16.71 -24.73 -9.73
C GLY A 79 -17.88 -25.62 -9.29
N GLN A 80 -19.07 -25.03 -9.13
CA GLN A 80 -20.25 -25.69 -8.55
C GLN A 80 -20.61 -27.04 -9.22
N ALA A 81 -20.44 -27.16 -10.54
CA ALA A 81 -20.72 -28.41 -11.27
C ALA A 81 -19.74 -29.56 -10.93
N PHE A 82 -18.54 -29.26 -10.47
CA PHE A 82 -17.50 -30.22 -10.09
C PHE A 82 -17.42 -30.44 -8.58
N ARG A 83 -18.33 -29.83 -7.80
CA ARG A 83 -18.45 -30.05 -6.36
C ARG A 83 -19.29 -31.29 -6.03
N GLY A 84 -18.91 -32.45 -6.56
CA GLY A 84 -19.67 -33.70 -6.47
C GLY A 84 -19.46 -34.53 -5.20
N ILE A 85 -18.60 -34.13 -4.25
CA ILE A 85 -18.50 -34.80 -2.95
C ILE A 85 -19.67 -34.40 -2.05
N TYR A 86 -20.50 -35.37 -1.67
CA TYR A 86 -21.60 -35.15 -0.73
C TYR A 86 -21.12 -35.22 0.72
N ARG A 87 -20.36 -36.27 1.04
CA ARG A 87 -19.67 -36.44 2.33
C ARG A 87 -18.38 -37.20 2.14
N ALA A 88 -17.37 -36.88 2.93
CA ALA A 88 -16.14 -37.67 2.99
C ALA A 88 -15.67 -37.73 4.44
N CYS A 89 -15.04 -38.83 4.85
CA CYS A 89 -14.30 -38.82 6.12
C CYS A 89 -13.01 -37.99 5.96
N ASN A 90 -12.51 -37.44 7.06
CA ASN A 90 -11.25 -36.70 7.11
C ASN A 90 -10.02 -37.48 6.59
N SER A 91 -10.05 -38.82 6.60
CA SER A 91 -8.99 -39.64 5.98
C SER A 91 -9.11 -39.76 4.45
N GLY A 92 -10.24 -39.34 3.87
CA GLY A 92 -10.56 -39.54 2.46
C GLY A 92 -10.91 -40.99 2.08
N GLU A 93 -10.78 -41.97 2.97
CA GLU A 93 -10.94 -43.40 2.66
C GLU A 93 -12.38 -43.83 2.37
N ARG A 94 -13.36 -43.09 2.89
CA ARG A 94 -14.81 -43.35 2.76
C ARG A 94 -15.54 -42.05 2.45
N GLY A 95 -16.57 -42.14 1.62
CA GLY A 95 -17.45 -41.03 1.34
C GLY A 95 -18.67 -41.41 0.54
N MET A 96 -19.40 -40.39 0.11
CA MET A 96 -20.55 -40.45 -0.78
C MET A 96 -20.38 -39.36 -1.85
N LEU A 97 -20.64 -39.71 -3.11
CA LEU A 97 -20.62 -38.79 -4.23
C LEU A 97 -22.04 -38.51 -4.71
N TYR A 98 -22.31 -37.30 -5.17
CA TYR A 98 -23.53 -36.99 -5.91
C TYR A 98 -23.52 -37.68 -7.27
N TRP A 99 -24.67 -38.20 -7.67
CA TRP A 99 -24.93 -38.60 -9.04
C TRP A 99 -25.94 -37.63 -9.68
N THR A 100 -25.50 -36.96 -10.75
CA THR A 100 -26.28 -35.94 -11.47
C THR A 100 -26.61 -36.35 -12.91
N GLY A 101 -26.35 -37.61 -13.27
CA GLY A 101 -26.44 -38.09 -14.65
C GLY A 101 -25.23 -37.72 -15.53
N ASN A 102 -24.21 -37.06 -14.97
CA ASN A 102 -23.02 -36.65 -15.70
C ASN A 102 -21.78 -37.45 -15.26
N TRP A 103 -21.29 -38.30 -16.16
CA TRP A 103 -20.10 -39.13 -15.94
C TRP A 103 -18.82 -38.32 -15.73
N VAL A 104 -18.66 -37.17 -16.38
CA VAL A 104 -17.44 -36.36 -16.26
C VAL A 104 -17.29 -35.84 -14.84
N THR A 105 -18.35 -35.24 -14.30
CA THR A 105 -18.33 -34.68 -12.94
C THR A 105 -18.25 -35.78 -11.89
N PHE A 106 -18.89 -36.93 -12.12
CA PHE A 106 -18.82 -38.08 -11.22
C PHE A 106 -17.40 -38.68 -11.15
N LEU A 107 -16.81 -38.95 -12.32
CA LEU A 107 -15.44 -39.49 -12.41
C LEU A 107 -14.43 -38.51 -11.81
N ASP A 108 -14.55 -37.22 -12.10
CA ASP A 108 -13.68 -36.20 -11.50
C ASP A 108 -13.82 -36.18 -9.97
N SER A 109 -15.05 -36.19 -9.45
CA SER A 109 -15.29 -36.22 -8.00
C SER A 109 -14.75 -37.49 -7.33
N LEU A 110 -14.78 -38.63 -8.02
CA LEU A 110 -14.15 -39.85 -7.54
C LEU A 110 -12.62 -39.70 -7.47
N LEU A 111 -11.99 -39.16 -8.52
CA LEU A 111 -10.55 -38.89 -8.53
C LEU A 111 -10.13 -37.84 -7.50
N GLN A 112 -10.95 -36.82 -7.26
CA GLN A 112 -10.76 -35.85 -6.18
C GLN A 112 -10.62 -36.56 -4.83
N THR A 113 -11.50 -37.50 -4.51
CA THR A 113 -11.44 -38.20 -3.21
C THR A 113 -10.15 -39.02 -3.02
N ALA A 114 -9.56 -39.54 -4.10
CA ALA A 114 -8.26 -40.18 -4.04
C ALA A 114 -7.14 -39.18 -3.70
N LEU A 115 -7.20 -37.95 -4.25
CA LEU A 115 -6.29 -36.86 -3.87
C LEU A 115 -6.48 -36.42 -2.41
N LEU A 116 -7.71 -36.48 -1.90
CA LEU A 116 -7.98 -36.21 -0.49
C LEU A 116 -7.28 -37.24 0.41
N ALA A 117 -7.29 -38.52 0.03
CA ALA A 117 -6.69 -39.62 0.78
C ALA A 117 -5.15 -39.60 0.83
N GLU A 118 -4.46 -39.00 -0.16
CA GLU A 118 -2.99 -38.92 -0.19
C GLU A 118 -2.36 -38.02 0.90
N ARG A 119 -3.16 -37.27 1.70
CA ARG A 119 -2.68 -36.35 2.76
C ARG A 119 -1.55 -35.40 2.30
N ALA A 120 -1.61 -34.92 1.06
CA ALA A 120 -0.66 -33.96 0.53
C ALA A 120 -1.23 -32.52 0.60
N ASP A 121 -0.42 -31.58 1.10
CA ASP A 121 -0.82 -30.16 1.25
C ASP A 121 -0.57 -29.34 -0.04
N SER A 122 -0.03 -29.98 -1.07
CA SER A 122 0.35 -29.36 -2.34
C SER A 122 -0.70 -29.59 -3.43
N LEU A 123 -0.81 -28.67 -4.39
CA LEU A 123 -1.59 -28.87 -5.61
C LEU A 123 -1.02 -30.04 -6.42
N ARG A 124 -1.82 -31.07 -6.66
CA ARG A 124 -1.45 -32.25 -7.45
C ARG A 124 -2.43 -32.53 -8.58
N LEU A 125 -1.92 -32.84 -9.76
CA LEU A 125 -2.77 -33.24 -10.88
C LEU A 125 -2.57 -34.71 -11.21
N PRO A 126 -3.66 -35.48 -11.44
CA PRO A 126 -3.57 -36.81 -12.01
C PRO A 126 -2.81 -36.81 -13.34
N THR A 127 -1.81 -37.68 -13.46
CA THR A 127 -1.00 -37.80 -14.69
C THR A 127 -1.07 -39.18 -15.31
N ARG A 128 -1.43 -40.21 -14.53
CA ARG A 128 -1.56 -41.58 -15.03
C ARG A 128 -2.60 -42.35 -14.24
N VAL A 129 -3.41 -43.12 -14.96
CA VAL A 129 -4.28 -44.15 -14.39
C VAL A 129 -3.91 -45.47 -15.03
N ARG A 130 -3.51 -46.47 -14.24
CA ARG A 130 -3.15 -47.78 -14.79
C ARG A 130 -4.38 -48.54 -15.27
N TYR A 131 -5.49 -48.45 -14.54
CA TYR A 131 -6.70 -49.19 -14.82
C TYR A 131 -7.93 -48.41 -14.37
N LEU A 132 -8.90 -48.28 -15.26
CA LEU A 132 -10.22 -47.71 -15.01
C LEU A 132 -11.26 -48.58 -15.70
N ARG A 133 -12.25 -49.07 -14.96
CA ARG A 133 -13.39 -49.81 -15.49
C ARG A 133 -14.68 -49.10 -15.10
N ILE A 134 -15.60 -49.04 -16.06
CA ILE A 134 -16.93 -48.47 -15.90
C ILE A 134 -17.95 -49.52 -16.37
N ASP A 135 -18.86 -49.90 -15.48
CA ASP A 135 -20.05 -50.70 -15.78
C ASP A 135 -21.29 -49.83 -15.51
N PRO A 136 -21.91 -49.26 -16.55
CA PRO A 136 -23.06 -48.39 -16.38
C PRO A 136 -24.27 -49.09 -15.76
N VAL A 137 -24.45 -50.39 -16.01
CA VAL A 137 -25.60 -51.14 -15.50
C VAL A 137 -25.46 -51.31 -14.00
N LYS A 138 -24.31 -51.81 -13.53
CA LYS A 138 -24.02 -51.89 -12.09
C LYS A 138 -24.00 -50.53 -11.42
N HIS A 139 -23.56 -49.48 -12.11
CA HIS A 139 -23.56 -48.14 -11.55
C HIS A 139 -24.97 -47.68 -11.18
N MET A 140 -25.96 -47.93 -12.06
CA MET A 140 -27.35 -47.58 -11.79
C MET A 140 -27.94 -48.36 -10.60
N GLU A 141 -27.52 -49.62 -10.40
CA GLU A 141 -27.95 -50.45 -9.26
C GLU A 141 -27.46 -49.93 -7.90
N HIS A 142 -26.37 -49.15 -7.88
CA HIS A 142 -25.75 -48.62 -6.65
C HIS A 142 -26.22 -47.21 -6.28
N ILE A 143 -27.07 -46.58 -7.10
CA ILE A 143 -27.62 -45.26 -6.82
C ILE A 143 -28.56 -45.37 -5.60
N GLN A 144 -28.27 -44.57 -4.58
CA GLN A 144 -29.11 -44.41 -3.40
C GLN A 144 -29.84 -43.08 -3.49
N GLU A 145 -31.17 -43.11 -3.38
CA GLU A 145 -31.98 -41.89 -3.31
C GLU A 145 -32.19 -41.50 -1.84
N ARG A 146 -31.80 -40.28 -1.47
CA ARG A 146 -31.91 -39.73 -0.10
C ARG A 146 -32.46 -38.32 -0.20
N ASP A 147 -33.58 -38.01 0.44
CA ASP A 147 -34.14 -36.64 0.48
C ASP A 147 -34.18 -35.91 -0.88
N GLY A 148 -34.46 -36.64 -1.97
CA GLY A 148 -34.52 -36.10 -3.34
C GLY A 148 -33.16 -35.90 -4.04
N ILE A 149 -32.04 -36.31 -3.42
CA ILE A 149 -30.72 -36.37 -4.04
C ILE A 149 -30.31 -37.83 -4.31
N GLN A 150 -29.61 -38.04 -5.43
CA GLN A 150 -29.01 -39.32 -5.77
C GLN A 150 -27.54 -39.33 -5.35
N VAL A 151 -27.15 -40.31 -4.55
CA VAL A 151 -25.78 -40.46 -4.04
C VAL A 151 -25.27 -41.88 -4.22
N ILE A 152 -23.96 -42.03 -4.32
CA ILE A 152 -23.28 -43.31 -4.47
C ILE A 152 -22.19 -43.41 -3.42
N GLU A 153 -22.14 -44.55 -2.71
CA GLU A 153 -21.11 -44.82 -1.73
C GLU A 153 -19.75 -45.06 -2.41
N LEU A 154 -18.69 -44.47 -1.85
CA LEU A 154 -17.33 -44.63 -2.33
C LEU A 154 -16.39 -45.22 -1.26
N ARG A 155 -15.34 -45.89 -1.72
CA ARG A 155 -14.15 -46.23 -0.93
C ARG A 155 -12.88 -45.95 -1.72
N ASN A 156 -11.88 -45.39 -1.03
CA ASN A 156 -10.51 -45.31 -1.51
C ASN A 156 -9.69 -46.41 -0.84
N ASP A 157 -8.90 -47.12 -1.63
CA ASP A 157 -7.98 -48.16 -1.18
C ASP A 157 -6.54 -47.66 -1.31
N VAL A 158 -5.94 -47.36 -0.16
CA VAL A 158 -4.57 -46.87 -0.05
C VAL A 158 -3.56 -47.93 -0.52
N ALA A 159 -3.85 -49.22 -0.36
CA ALA A 159 -2.90 -50.29 -0.71
C ALA A 159 -2.71 -50.41 -2.23
N THR A 160 -3.72 -50.03 -3.01
CA THR A 160 -3.73 -50.12 -4.48
C THR A 160 -3.67 -48.76 -5.17
N ASN A 161 -3.58 -47.66 -4.41
CA ASN A 161 -3.78 -46.30 -4.88
C ASN A 161 -5.03 -46.20 -5.78
N GLY A 162 -6.11 -46.83 -5.34
CA GLY A 162 -7.31 -47.04 -6.14
C GLY A 162 -8.56 -46.56 -5.43
N CYS A 163 -9.68 -46.57 -6.17
CA CYS A 163 -10.96 -46.14 -5.66
C CYS A 163 -12.12 -46.85 -6.37
N ILE A 164 -13.23 -46.99 -5.67
CA ILE A 164 -14.47 -47.58 -6.19
C ILE A 164 -15.68 -46.77 -5.76
N ALA A 165 -16.59 -46.54 -6.70
CA ALA A 165 -17.91 -45.97 -6.44
C ALA A 165 -18.93 -46.48 -7.47
N GLY A 166 -19.96 -47.16 -6.98
CA GLY A 166 -20.98 -47.80 -7.82
C GLY A 166 -20.37 -48.78 -8.82
N GLY A 167 -20.61 -48.56 -10.12
CA GLY A 167 -20.04 -49.38 -11.20
C GLY A 167 -18.67 -48.91 -11.71
N VAL A 168 -17.99 -48.00 -11.02
CA VAL A 168 -16.66 -47.50 -11.40
C VAL A 168 -15.61 -48.04 -10.45
N GLU A 169 -14.56 -48.65 -10.99
CA GLU A 169 -13.33 -48.95 -10.25
C GLU A 169 -12.10 -48.38 -10.95
N CYS A 170 -11.20 -47.79 -10.16
CA CYS A 170 -9.92 -47.24 -10.57
C CYS A 170 -8.82 -47.87 -9.72
N CYS A 171 -7.68 -48.18 -10.33
CA CYS A 171 -6.51 -48.72 -9.63
C CYS A 171 -5.25 -48.02 -10.10
N ASP A 172 -4.35 -47.73 -9.16
CA ASP A 172 -3.04 -47.10 -9.39
C ASP A 172 -3.17 -45.75 -10.12
N LEU A 173 -3.83 -44.81 -9.43
CA LEU A 173 -3.86 -43.39 -9.77
C LEU A 173 -2.53 -42.75 -9.34
N THR A 174 -1.82 -42.16 -10.31
CA THR A 174 -0.59 -41.40 -10.05
C THR A 174 -0.87 -39.92 -10.25
N ALA A 175 -0.51 -39.09 -9.26
CA ALA A 175 -0.58 -37.64 -9.34
C ALA A 175 0.78 -36.98 -9.08
N HIS A 176 1.02 -35.82 -9.71
CA HIS A 176 2.26 -35.05 -9.56
C HIS A 176 1.99 -33.64 -9.05
N THR A 177 2.93 -33.12 -8.25
CA THR A 177 2.87 -31.75 -7.73
C THR A 177 3.10 -30.74 -8.83
N VAL A 178 2.29 -29.68 -8.85
CA VAL A 178 2.36 -28.60 -9.84
C VAL A 178 2.66 -27.29 -9.13
N ALA A 179 3.49 -26.43 -9.75
CA ALA A 179 3.76 -25.10 -9.24
C ALA A 179 2.50 -24.24 -9.30
N ARG A 180 2.17 -23.55 -8.20
CA ARG A 180 1.11 -22.54 -8.22
C ARG A 180 1.62 -21.29 -8.94
N ARG A 181 0.84 -20.82 -9.90
CA ARG A 181 1.07 -19.49 -10.47
C ARG A 181 0.48 -18.48 -9.50
N LEU A 182 1.31 -17.61 -8.95
CA LEU A 182 0.87 -16.44 -8.19
C LEU A 182 0.17 -15.49 -9.17
N GLN A 183 -1.13 -15.67 -9.37
CA GLN A 183 -1.97 -14.66 -10.01
C GLN A 183 -2.42 -13.70 -8.91
N SER A 184 -1.57 -12.73 -8.57
CA SER A 184 -2.00 -11.61 -7.75
C SER A 184 -2.98 -10.76 -8.56
N SER A 185 -4.28 -11.04 -8.41
CA SER A 185 -5.32 -10.13 -8.90
C SER A 185 -5.31 -8.89 -8.01
N GLY A 186 -4.47 -7.92 -8.34
CA GLY A 186 -4.30 -6.66 -7.59
C GLY A 186 -2.96 -6.53 -6.88
N GLN A 187 -2.60 -5.28 -6.58
CA GLN A 187 -1.40 -4.93 -5.82
C GLN A 187 -1.65 -5.16 -4.32
N LEU A 188 -0.80 -5.95 -3.66
CA LEU A 188 -0.76 -5.99 -2.19
C LEU A 188 0.14 -4.89 -1.68
N TYR A 189 -0.33 -4.17 -0.67
CA TYR A 189 0.46 -3.20 0.08
C TYR A 189 0.71 -3.72 1.49
N TYR A 190 1.97 -3.64 1.92
CA TYR A 190 2.33 -3.78 3.31
C TYR A 190 2.43 -2.39 3.91
N GLU A 191 1.78 -2.15 5.04
CA GLU A 191 1.82 -0.86 5.73
C GLU A 191 2.23 -1.04 7.18
N LYS A 192 2.99 -0.07 7.68
CA LYS A 192 3.34 0.05 9.09
C LYS A 192 2.72 1.32 9.67
N ILE A 193 2.19 1.19 10.89
CA ILE A 193 1.47 2.28 11.56
C ILE A 193 2.42 3.02 12.50
N TYR A 194 2.49 4.34 12.36
CA TYR A 194 3.30 5.23 13.16
C TYR A 194 2.43 6.27 13.88
N PHE A 195 2.87 6.71 15.06
CA PHE A 195 2.31 7.90 15.70
C PHE A 195 3.05 9.12 15.15
N THR A 196 2.35 9.97 14.42
CA THR A 196 2.91 11.19 13.83
C THR A 196 2.38 12.41 14.55
N LYS A 197 3.27 13.26 15.05
CA LYS A 197 2.88 14.51 15.72
C LYS A 197 2.20 15.43 14.70
N HIS A 198 1.21 16.23 15.10
CA HIS A 198 0.61 17.21 14.18
C HIS A 198 1.59 18.31 13.79
N PHE A 199 2.50 18.67 14.69
CA PHE A 199 3.48 19.73 14.48
C PHE A 199 4.85 19.13 14.76
N ASP A 200 5.54 18.63 13.73
CA ASP A 200 6.83 17.95 13.87
C ASP A 200 7.94 18.66 13.10
N MET A 201 8.98 19.06 13.83
CA MET A 201 10.24 19.57 13.26
C MET A 201 11.35 18.52 13.28
N LYS A 202 11.04 17.26 13.62
CA LYS A 202 11.97 16.13 13.68
C LYS A 202 11.31 14.85 13.15
N ALA A 203 10.64 14.96 12.00
CA ALA A 203 9.82 13.89 11.44
C ALA A 203 10.62 12.59 11.15
N PHE A 204 11.95 12.68 10.98
CA PHE A 204 12.83 11.54 10.73
C PHE A 204 13.54 11.00 11.98
N ASP A 205 13.09 11.32 13.20
CA ASP A 205 13.63 10.71 14.43
C ASP A 205 13.49 9.18 14.43
N GLU A 206 12.40 8.65 13.87
CA GLU A 206 12.17 7.20 13.70
C GLU A 206 12.76 6.65 12.38
N PHE A 207 13.38 7.49 11.56
CA PHE A 207 13.95 7.17 10.24
C PHE A 207 15.39 7.68 10.11
N PRO A 208 16.33 7.18 10.95
CA PRO A 208 17.69 7.71 11.01
C PRO A 208 18.44 7.58 9.69
N GLN A 209 18.20 6.50 8.93
CA GLN A 209 18.84 6.28 7.62
C GLN A 209 18.52 7.40 6.63
N ILE A 210 17.23 7.78 6.49
CA ILE A 210 16.80 8.90 5.65
C ILE A 210 17.50 10.20 6.10
N ARG A 211 17.49 10.47 7.41
CA ARG A 211 18.11 11.67 7.97
C ARG A 211 19.61 11.74 7.71
N GLU A 212 20.33 10.63 7.87
CA GLU A 212 21.77 10.55 7.64
C GLU A 212 22.11 10.73 6.16
N GLU A 213 21.36 10.09 5.26
CA GLU A 213 21.53 10.25 3.82
C GLU A 213 21.28 11.69 3.36
N LEU A 214 20.19 12.32 3.84
CA LEU A 214 19.89 13.71 3.51
C LEU A 214 20.96 14.67 4.03
N ASN A 215 21.47 14.46 5.24
CA ASN A 215 22.56 15.27 5.78
C ASN A 215 23.83 15.14 4.94
N ALA A 216 24.22 13.92 4.60
CA ALA A 216 25.40 13.67 3.77
C ALA A 216 25.25 14.30 2.37
N TYR A 217 24.09 14.14 1.74
CA TYR A 217 23.82 14.73 0.44
C TYR A 217 23.80 16.27 0.47
N ARG A 218 23.18 16.85 1.51
CA ARG A 218 23.18 18.30 1.72
C ARG A 218 24.59 18.86 1.88
N ASP A 219 25.43 18.23 2.67
CA ASP A 219 26.80 18.70 2.89
C ASP A 219 27.66 18.56 1.62
N PHE A 220 27.40 17.52 0.82
CA PHE A 220 27.96 17.39 -0.53
C PHE A 220 27.52 18.55 -1.44
N LEU A 221 26.22 18.84 -1.55
CA LEU A 221 25.70 19.94 -2.36
C LEU A 221 26.25 21.30 -1.93
N ARG A 222 26.34 21.54 -0.61
CA ARG A 222 26.97 22.75 -0.07
C ARG A 222 28.43 22.87 -0.48
N SER A 223 29.18 21.77 -0.47
CA SER A 223 30.58 21.75 -0.88
C SER A 223 30.74 22.00 -2.38
N LEU A 224 29.90 21.38 -3.20
CA LEU A 224 29.86 21.56 -4.65
C LEU A 224 29.56 23.03 -5.02
N LEU A 225 28.52 23.61 -4.40
CA LEU A 225 28.16 25.02 -4.56
C LEU A 225 29.25 25.96 -4.06
N ALA A 226 29.84 25.68 -2.88
CA ALA A 226 30.90 26.50 -2.30
C ALA A 226 32.10 26.60 -3.25
N ASN A 227 32.58 25.46 -3.74
CA ASN A 227 33.74 25.38 -4.62
C ASN A 227 33.44 25.98 -6.01
N GLY A 228 32.28 25.67 -6.58
CA GLY A 228 31.86 26.12 -7.90
C GLY A 228 31.63 27.64 -7.96
N LEU A 229 30.85 28.19 -7.04
CA LEU A 229 30.57 29.62 -6.99
C LEU A 229 31.82 30.43 -6.60
N ALA A 230 32.68 29.93 -5.71
CA ALA A 230 33.95 30.60 -5.38
C ALA A 230 34.88 30.67 -6.60
N LYS A 231 34.96 29.60 -7.39
CA LYS A 231 35.71 29.61 -8.67
C LYS A 231 35.18 30.70 -9.59
N TRP A 232 33.86 30.86 -9.71
CA TRP A 232 33.25 31.92 -10.52
C TRP A 232 33.46 33.33 -9.96
N GLU A 233 33.46 33.49 -8.63
CA GLU A 233 33.75 34.77 -7.97
C GLU A 233 35.19 35.22 -8.25
N VAL A 234 36.16 34.30 -8.12
CA VAL A 234 37.59 34.56 -8.41
C VAL A 234 37.83 34.91 -9.87
N ASN A 235 37.13 34.25 -10.80
CA ASN A 235 37.19 34.56 -12.23
C ASN A 235 36.40 35.83 -12.61
N GLY A 236 35.68 36.42 -11.66
CA GLY A 236 34.95 37.66 -11.83
C GLY A 236 33.64 37.55 -12.61
N CYS A 237 33.20 36.36 -13.04
CA CYS A 237 31.96 36.18 -13.78
C CYS A 237 30.72 36.17 -12.87
N LEU A 238 30.84 35.77 -11.59
CA LEU A 238 29.69 35.63 -10.69
C LEU A 238 28.90 36.94 -10.52
N LYS A 239 29.62 38.05 -10.38
CA LYS A 239 29.07 39.41 -10.19
C LYS A 239 28.42 40.00 -11.44
N GLU A 240 28.69 39.43 -12.61
CA GLU A 240 28.08 39.83 -13.88
C GLU A 240 26.76 39.11 -14.16
N LEU A 241 26.43 38.06 -13.40
CA LEU A 241 25.16 37.34 -13.52
C LEU A 241 24.01 38.20 -13.00
N THR A 242 22.81 37.97 -13.52
CA THR A 242 21.56 38.65 -13.14
C THR A 242 21.33 38.63 -11.63
N ASN A 243 21.56 37.48 -10.98
CA ASN A 243 21.43 37.31 -9.53
C ASN A 243 22.79 37.32 -8.81
N GLY A 244 23.83 37.84 -9.45
CA GLY A 244 25.22 37.73 -9.01
C GLY A 244 25.49 38.27 -7.61
N ALA A 245 24.83 39.36 -7.22
CA ALA A 245 24.95 39.93 -5.88
C ALA A 245 24.42 38.99 -4.79
N LEU A 246 23.27 38.33 -5.03
CA LEU A 246 22.67 37.37 -4.11
C LEU A 246 23.53 36.10 -4.01
N LEU A 247 23.98 35.59 -5.17
CA LEU A 247 24.86 34.42 -5.22
C LEU A 247 26.20 34.69 -4.53
N SER A 248 26.75 35.90 -4.65
CA SER A 248 27.97 36.29 -3.93
C SER A 248 27.76 36.34 -2.41
N ASP A 249 26.57 36.73 -1.94
CA ASP A 249 26.23 36.62 -0.51
C ASP A 249 26.15 35.15 -0.06
N ALA A 250 25.58 34.28 -0.88
CA ALA A 250 25.53 32.84 -0.61
C ALA A 250 26.93 32.21 -0.47
N VAL A 251 27.89 32.60 -1.32
CA VAL A 251 29.29 32.13 -1.24
C VAL A 251 29.89 32.40 0.14
N ARG A 252 29.62 33.57 0.72
CA ARG A 252 30.13 33.94 2.06
C ARG A 252 29.57 33.06 3.17
N LYS A 253 28.34 32.55 3.01
CA LYS A 253 27.74 31.60 3.96
C LYS A 253 28.26 30.18 3.75
N PHE A 254 28.68 29.86 2.54
CA PHE A 254 29.28 28.57 2.19
C PHE A 254 30.77 28.46 2.50
N THR A 255 31.45 29.51 2.98
CA THR A 255 32.91 29.48 3.21
C THR A 255 33.39 28.31 4.08
N LYS A 256 32.58 27.87 5.05
CA LYS A 256 32.90 26.71 5.91
C LYS A 256 32.84 25.34 5.19
N PHE A 257 32.22 25.28 4.02
CA PHE A 257 32.07 24.09 3.19
C PHE A 257 33.02 24.08 1.98
N MET A 258 33.93 25.07 1.85
CA MET A 258 34.96 25.09 0.80
C MET A 258 36.06 24.06 1.09
N ASN A 259 35.71 22.78 1.03
CA ASN A 259 36.62 21.66 1.21
C ASN A 259 36.67 20.83 -0.08
N PRO A 260 37.81 20.17 -0.38
CA PRO A 260 37.88 19.20 -1.46
C PRO A 260 36.92 18.05 -1.19
N VAL A 261 36.14 17.68 -2.20
CA VAL A 261 35.29 16.48 -2.17
C VAL A 261 36.10 15.29 -2.66
N SER A 262 36.00 14.14 -1.98
CA SER A 262 36.66 12.90 -2.43
C SER A 262 36.04 12.37 -3.73
N GLU A 263 36.84 11.73 -4.59
CA GLU A 263 36.33 11.12 -5.83
C GLU A 263 35.24 10.06 -5.56
N ALA A 264 35.36 9.31 -4.46
CA ALA A 264 34.38 8.30 -4.08
C ALA A 264 33.03 8.91 -3.71
N GLU A 265 33.03 10.00 -2.94
CA GLU A 265 31.81 10.72 -2.57
C GLU A 265 31.21 11.44 -3.77
N HIS A 266 32.05 12.03 -4.63
CA HIS A 266 31.61 12.65 -5.88
C HIS A 266 30.88 11.64 -6.76
N LYS A 267 31.51 10.48 -7.00
CA LYS A 267 30.90 9.40 -7.79
C LYS A 267 29.61 8.89 -7.16
N ARG A 268 29.57 8.70 -5.83
CA ARG A 268 28.37 8.23 -5.12
C ARG A 268 27.14 9.05 -5.44
N TRP A 269 27.24 10.37 -5.40
CA TRP A 269 26.08 11.26 -5.58
C TRP A 269 25.75 11.53 -7.05
N LEU A 270 26.75 11.49 -7.94
CA LEU A 270 26.52 11.64 -9.39
C LEU A 270 25.86 10.41 -10.03
N ASP A 271 26.16 9.21 -9.52
CA ASP A 271 25.57 7.96 -10.00
C ASP A 271 24.18 7.68 -9.39
N ASP A 272 23.75 8.47 -8.39
CA ASP A 272 22.47 8.32 -7.71
C ASP A 272 21.33 9.02 -8.46
N SER A 273 20.37 8.24 -8.95
CA SER A 273 19.21 8.75 -9.69
C SER A 273 18.28 9.65 -8.87
N GLN A 274 18.35 9.58 -7.54
CA GLN A 274 17.58 10.45 -6.64
C GLN A 274 18.31 11.74 -6.25
N SER A 275 19.48 12.00 -6.84
CA SER A 275 20.32 13.18 -6.55
C SER A 275 20.61 14.07 -7.78
N PRO A 276 19.66 14.31 -8.70
CA PRO A 276 19.94 14.99 -9.98
C PRO A 276 20.44 16.43 -9.83
N VAL A 277 20.18 17.11 -8.70
CA VAL A 277 20.70 18.48 -8.48
C VAL A 277 22.24 18.46 -8.45
N ALA A 278 22.83 17.43 -7.86
CA ALA A 278 24.28 17.25 -7.83
C ALA A 278 24.87 17.14 -9.24
N THR A 279 24.27 16.28 -10.07
CA THR A 279 24.72 16.06 -11.45
C THR A 279 24.66 17.34 -12.27
N VAL A 280 23.56 18.09 -12.16
CA VAL A 280 23.40 19.34 -12.91
C VAL A 280 24.35 20.42 -12.41
N PHE A 281 24.56 20.56 -11.10
CA PHE A 281 25.52 21.52 -10.56
C PHE A 281 26.96 21.19 -10.95
N ASP A 282 27.35 19.92 -10.91
CA ASP A 282 28.69 19.50 -11.34
C ASP A 282 28.92 19.88 -12.81
N GLU A 283 27.99 19.51 -13.68
CA GLU A 283 28.04 19.88 -15.10
C GLU A 283 28.11 21.40 -15.31
N ILE A 284 27.31 22.18 -14.59
CA ILE A 284 27.30 23.65 -14.72
C ILE A 284 28.65 24.24 -14.31
N PHE A 285 29.27 23.77 -13.23
CA PHE A 285 30.56 24.29 -12.79
C PHE A 285 31.75 23.89 -13.69
N THR A 286 31.53 22.96 -14.63
CA THR A 286 32.48 22.62 -15.71
C THR A 286 32.35 23.48 -16.97
N ILE A 287 31.26 24.26 -17.13
CA ILE A 287 31.07 25.14 -18.29
C ILE A 287 32.25 26.12 -18.40
N GLU A 288 32.85 26.20 -19.59
CA GLU A 288 33.97 27.12 -19.86
C GLU A 288 33.55 28.58 -19.69
N ILE A 289 34.32 29.32 -18.91
CA ILE A 289 34.12 30.75 -18.70
C ILE A 289 34.65 31.49 -19.93
N GLY A 290 33.74 31.85 -20.83
CA GLY A 290 34.06 32.66 -22.01
C GLY A 290 34.28 34.14 -21.70
N ASN A 291 34.69 34.90 -22.71
CA ASN A 291 34.95 36.34 -22.58
C ASN A 291 33.68 37.20 -22.50
N ASN A 292 32.50 36.64 -22.82
CA ASN A 292 31.22 37.34 -22.80
C ASN A 292 30.37 36.81 -21.62
N PRO A 293 30.21 37.59 -20.52
CA PRO A 293 29.45 37.16 -19.35
C PRO A 293 28.01 36.76 -19.66
N LYS A 294 27.38 37.41 -20.64
CA LYS A 294 25.97 37.15 -21.00
C LYS A 294 25.80 35.85 -21.78
N ASP A 295 26.77 35.51 -22.63
CA ASP A 295 26.80 34.19 -23.29
C ASP A 295 27.01 33.07 -22.26
N PHE A 296 27.90 33.30 -21.28
CA PHE A 296 28.11 32.38 -20.18
C PHE A 296 26.84 32.18 -19.33
N GLU A 297 26.18 33.28 -18.91
CA GLU A 297 24.92 33.21 -18.17
C GLU A 297 23.83 32.46 -18.95
N ASN A 298 23.67 32.75 -20.25
CA ASN A 298 22.68 32.07 -21.09
C ASN A 298 22.93 30.56 -21.15
N LYS A 299 24.19 30.12 -21.29
CA LYS A 299 24.54 28.68 -21.28
C LYS A 299 24.17 28.01 -19.96
N VAL A 300 24.46 28.68 -18.84
CA VAL A 300 24.09 28.18 -17.51
C VAL A 300 22.57 28.11 -17.36
N ALA A 301 21.86 29.18 -17.77
CA ALA A 301 20.42 29.27 -17.66
C ALA A 301 19.68 28.25 -18.55
N GLU A 302 20.11 28.06 -19.80
CA GLU A 302 19.58 27.04 -20.71
C GLU A 302 19.71 25.65 -20.10
N LYS A 303 20.87 25.34 -19.52
CA LYS A 303 21.11 24.06 -18.85
C LYS A 303 20.19 23.88 -17.65
N MET A 304 20.11 24.88 -16.76
CA MET A 304 19.21 24.86 -15.60
C MET A 304 17.74 24.67 -16.00
N GLN A 305 17.24 25.46 -16.96
CA GLN A 305 15.86 25.40 -17.43
C GLN A 305 15.53 24.05 -18.08
N SER A 306 16.46 23.47 -18.84
CA SER A 306 16.27 22.15 -19.47
C SER A 306 16.16 21.01 -18.46
N MET A 307 16.78 21.15 -17.28
CA MET A 307 16.86 20.10 -16.26
C MET A 307 15.97 20.36 -15.04
N LEU A 308 15.33 21.53 -14.93
CA LEU A 308 14.57 21.91 -13.72
C LEU A 308 13.46 20.91 -13.37
N LYS A 309 12.85 20.26 -14.37
CA LYS A 309 11.80 19.25 -14.15
C LYS A 309 12.30 18.02 -13.40
N ILE A 310 13.55 17.59 -13.62
CA ILE A 310 14.14 16.42 -12.96
C ILE A 310 14.49 16.71 -11.49
N PHE A 311 14.67 17.97 -11.09
CA PHE A 311 14.90 18.30 -9.69
C PHE A 311 13.72 17.90 -8.80
N ASN A 312 12.53 17.69 -9.38
CA ASN A 312 11.38 17.26 -8.61
C ASN A 312 11.47 15.83 -8.07
N VAL A 313 12.42 15.01 -8.55
CA VAL A 313 12.73 13.71 -7.95
C VAL A 313 13.92 13.75 -6.99
N ASP A 314 14.50 14.93 -6.77
CA ASP A 314 15.67 15.10 -5.92
C ASP A 314 15.34 14.92 -4.44
N ARG A 315 16.10 14.05 -3.78
CA ARG A 315 15.90 13.66 -2.38
C ARG A 315 15.93 14.84 -1.41
N LEU A 316 16.70 15.90 -1.67
CA LEU A 316 16.79 17.06 -0.77
C LEU A 316 15.85 18.19 -1.21
N TRP A 317 15.93 18.60 -2.47
CA TRP A 317 15.13 19.72 -3.00
C TRP A 317 13.62 19.42 -2.95
N SER A 318 13.25 18.16 -3.17
CA SER A 318 11.87 17.66 -3.09
C SER A 318 11.63 16.75 -1.90
N ALA A 319 12.46 16.82 -0.85
CA ALA A 319 12.37 15.94 0.33
C ALA A 319 10.94 15.78 0.89
N ALA A 320 10.18 16.88 0.94
CA ALA A 320 8.82 16.87 1.46
C ALA A 320 7.83 16.04 0.61
N ILE A 321 8.05 15.95 -0.71
CA ILE A 321 7.20 15.19 -1.64
C ILE A 321 7.75 13.75 -1.84
N VAL A 322 9.08 13.58 -1.93
CA VAL A 322 9.72 12.29 -2.23
C VAL A 322 9.65 11.31 -1.05
N HIS A 323 9.70 11.80 0.19
CA HIS A 323 9.63 10.94 1.35
C HIS A 323 8.20 10.75 1.84
N ASP A 324 7.66 9.55 1.67
CA ASP A 324 6.29 9.17 2.08
C ASP A 324 5.99 9.51 3.54
N ARG A 325 6.98 9.38 4.44
CA ARG A 325 6.82 9.79 5.85
C ARG A 325 6.32 11.23 5.99
N ILE A 326 6.68 12.13 5.07
CA ILE A 326 6.22 13.52 5.07
C ILE A 326 4.93 13.63 4.25
N LEU A 327 4.98 13.29 2.96
CA LEU A 327 3.87 13.48 2.02
C LEU A 327 2.61 12.75 2.44
N LYS A 328 2.71 11.43 2.68
CA LYS A 328 1.56 10.59 3.04
C LYS A 328 0.95 11.01 4.37
N THR A 329 1.77 11.39 5.36
CA THR A 329 1.27 11.89 6.66
C THR A 329 0.35 13.10 6.51
N ILE A 330 0.75 14.07 5.69
CA ILE A 330 -0.02 15.29 5.45
C ILE A 330 -1.23 15.01 4.55
N GLN A 331 -1.04 14.28 3.44
CA GLN A 331 -2.14 13.91 2.54
C GLN A 331 -3.21 13.10 3.26
N ASP A 332 -2.85 12.06 4.02
CA ASP A 332 -3.80 11.26 4.79
C ASP A 332 -4.52 12.12 5.84
N THR A 333 -3.85 13.11 6.44
CA THR A 333 -4.52 14.06 7.34
C THR A 333 -5.56 14.90 6.61
N CYS A 334 -5.28 15.37 5.40
CA CYS A 334 -6.27 16.12 4.62
C CYS A 334 -7.41 15.21 4.13
N ILE A 335 -7.09 14.03 3.60
CA ILE A 335 -8.06 13.05 3.06
C ILE A 335 -8.95 12.50 4.16
N GLU A 336 -8.42 12.20 5.35
CA GLU A 336 -9.26 11.72 6.44
C GLU A 336 -10.30 12.77 6.85
N ASN A 337 -9.98 14.05 6.65
CA ASN A 337 -10.82 15.19 6.95
C ASN A 337 -11.71 15.62 5.76
N SER A 338 -11.63 14.93 4.63
CA SER A 338 -12.49 15.11 3.47
C SER A 338 -13.73 14.23 3.49
N THR A 339 -14.70 14.54 2.61
CA THR A 339 -16.03 13.90 2.63
C THR A 339 -16.01 12.51 2.01
N GLY A 340 -15.97 11.48 2.87
CA GLY A 340 -16.20 10.09 2.47
C GLY A 340 -15.01 9.45 1.74
N HIS A 341 -15.34 8.64 0.73
CA HIS A 341 -14.39 7.88 -0.09
C HIS A 341 -13.98 8.60 -1.38
N ASN A 342 -14.56 9.77 -1.67
CA ASN A 342 -14.25 10.54 -2.86
C ASN A 342 -13.48 11.80 -2.46
N CYS A 343 -12.39 12.09 -3.16
CA CYS A 343 -11.60 13.29 -2.93
C CYS A 343 -11.28 13.97 -4.26
N LYS A 344 -11.46 15.27 -4.35
CA LYS A 344 -11.07 16.09 -5.48
C LYS A 344 -9.79 16.86 -5.15
N ALA A 345 -8.67 16.40 -5.69
CA ALA A 345 -7.34 16.96 -5.43
C ALA A 345 -6.85 17.77 -6.63
N CYS A 346 -6.28 18.95 -6.36
CA CYS A 346 -5.76 19.86 -7.37
C CYS A 346 -4.28 20.14 -7.12
N ALA A 347 -3.40 19.63 -8.00
CA ALA A 347 -2.01 20.03 -8.07
C ALA A 347 -1.92 21.36 -8.83
N LEU A 348 -1.60 22.44 -8.12
CA LEU A 348 -1.65 23.79 -8.66
C LEU A 348 -0.25 24.33 -8.94
N GLU A 349 -0.03 24.72 -10.19
CA GLU A 349 1.22 25.22 -10.77
C GLU A 349 2.41 24.27 -10.61
N PHE A 350 2.16 22.96 -10.61
CA PHE A 350 3.21 21.95 -10.72
C PHE A 350 3.95 22.09 -12.06
N ASN A 351 5.26 21.85 -12.05
CA ASN A 351 6.11 22.00 -13.23
C ASN A 351 6.63 20.65 -13.77
N SER A 352 6.44 19.55 -13.03
CA SER A 352 6.72 18.17 -13.46
C SER A 352 5.61 17.18 -13.11
N THR A 353 5.38 16.22 -14.00
CA THR A 353 4.50 15.07 -13.74
C THR A 353 5.06 14.14 -12.67
N GLU A 354 6.37 14.20 -12.39
CA GLU A 354 7.00 13.41 -11.31
C GLU A 354 6.46 13.80 -9.92
N GLN A 355 6.28 15.10 -9.66
CA GLN A 355 5.69 15.58 -8.39
C GLN A 355 4.29 14.98 -8.18
N LEU A 356 3.52 14.94 -9.26
CA LEU A 356 2.16 14.41 -9.28
C LEU A 356 2.15 12.90 -9.08
N LYS A 357 3.10 12.17 -9.68
CA LYS A 357 3.25 10.73 -9.48
C LYS A 357 3.44 10.37 -8.00
N PHE A 358 4.32 11.05 -7.27
CA PHE A 358 4.45 10.87 -5.81
C PHE A 358 3.14 11.13 -5.08
N CYS A 359 2.42 12.20 -5.46
CA CYS A 359 1.14 12.54 -4.83
C CYS A 359 0.04 11.49 -5.06
N VAL A 360 0.02 10.88 -6.25
CA VAL A 360 -0.93 9.80 -6.61
C VAL A 360 -0.52 8.50 -5.92
N ASP A 361 0.75 8.14 -5.96
CA ASP A 361 1.27 6.89 -5.39
C ASP A 361 1.09 6.82 -3.87
N ALA A 362 1.24 7.95 -3.16
CA ALA A 362 1.07 8.04 -1.71
C ALA A 362 -0.34 7.68 -1.22
N VAL A 363 -1.35 7.71 -2.09
CA VAL A 363 -2.75 7.39 -1.74
C VAL A 363 -3.24 6.07 -2.33
N ASN A 364 -2.48 5.43 -3.22
CA ASN A 364 -2.87 4.19 -3.90
C ASN A 364 -3.04 2.98 -2.96
N SER A 365 -2.48 3.05 -1.74
CA SER A 365 -2.66 2.01 -0.73
C SER A 365 -4.04 2.02 -0.06
N HIS A 366 -4.83 3.09 -0.22
CA HIS A 366 -6.18 3.17 0.33
C HIS A 366 -7.16 2.34 -0.52
N PRO A 367 -7.79 1.29 0.02
CA PRO A 367 -8.56 0.33 -0.78
C PRO A 367 -9.89 0.86 -1.34
N LEU A 368 -10.44 1.92 -0.74
CA LEU A 368 -11.76 2.46 -1.09
C LEU A 368 -11.71 3.92 -1.54
N LEU A 369 -10.53 4.54 -1.56
CA LEU A 369 -10.41 5.97 -1.88
C LEU A 369 -10.38 6.16 -3.40
N GLU A 370 -11.32 6.93 -3.91
CA GLU A 370 -11.30 7.43 -5.29
C GLU A 370 -10.90 8.90 -5.29
N VAL A 371 -9.82 9.23 -6.01
CA VAL A 371 -9.32 10.61 -6.12
C VAL A 371 -9.47 11.12 -7.54
N GLU A 372 -10.25 12.18 -7.73
CA GLU A 372 -10.22 12.98 -8.95
C GLU A 372 -9.02 13.93 -8.89
N TRP A 373 -8.00 13.66 -9.71
CA TRP A 373 -6.81 14.49 -9.81
C TRP A 373 -6.94 15.54 -10.91
N LEU A 374 -6.66 16.79 -10.55
CA LEU A 374 -6.56 17.93 -11.44
C LEU A 374 -5.13 18.47 -11.42
N CYS A 375 -4.59 18.80 -12.59
CA CYS A 375 -3.36 19.58 -12.73
C CYS A 375 -3.72 20.94 -13.30
N VAL A 376 -3.54 22.00 -12.53
CA VAL A 376 -4.05 23.34 -12.84
C VAL A 376 -2.92 24.35 -12.90
N GLY A 377 -2.90 25.26 -13.87
CA GLY A 377 -1.89 26.33 -13.92
C GLY A 377 -1.68 26.91 -15.32
N PRO A 378 -0.77 27.90 -15.46
CA PRO A 378 -0.51 28.58 -16.73
C PRO A 378 0.31 27.73 -17.71
N LYS A 379 1.12 26.79 -17.19
CA LYS A 379 2.08 25.98 -17.96
C LYS A 379 1.71 24.48 -18.00
N VAL A 380 0.45 24.15 -17.76
CA VAL A 380 0.01 22.74 -17.74
C VAL A 380 0.12 22.04 -19.10
N ASP A 381 0.18 22.82 -20.18
CA ASP A 381 0.40 22.29 -21.53
C ASP A 381 1.85 21.82 -21.75
N ASP A 382 2.79 22.22 -20.89
CA ASP A 382 4.18 21.74 -20.92
C ASP A 382 4.37 20.40 -20.17
N MET A 383 3.31 19.85 -19.57
CA MET A 383 3.33 18.58 -18.85
C MET A 383 3.37 17.39 -19.82
N ASP A 384 3.94 16.25 -19.40
CA ASP A 384 3.91 15.03 -20.20
C ASP A 384 2.48 14.45 -20.26
N GLU A 385 1.84 14.58 -21.43
CA GLU A 385 0.45 14.19 -21.63
C GLU A 385 0.25 12.68 -21.49
N SER A 386 1.24 11.87 -21.87
CA SER A 386 1.16 10.41 -21.75
C SER A 386 1.09 9.97 -20.28
N THR A 387 1.90 10.59 -19.43
CA THR A 387 1.94 10.35 -17.98
C THR A 387 0.66 10.84 -17.32
N LEU A 388 0.15 12.03 -17.70
CA LEU A 388 -1.12 12.53 -17.18
C LEU A 388 -2.29 11.57 -17.49
N VAL A 389 -2.36 11.04 -18.71
CA VAL A 389 -3.38 10.05 -19.10
C VAL A 389 -3.22 8.75 -18.30
N GLN A 390 -1.99 8.26 -18.13
CA GLN A 390 -1.71 7.06 -17.35
C GLN A 390 -2.12 7.23 -15.87
N LEU A 391 -1.91 8.41 -15.30
CA LEU A 391 -2.30 8.75 -13.93
C LEU A 391 -3.79 9.12 -13.79
N GLY A 392 -4.54 9.22 -14.89
CA GLY A 392 -5.95 9.62 -14.87
C GLY A 392 -6.19 11.08 -14.48
N VAL A 393 -5.22 11.97 -14.74
CA VAL A 393 -5.25 13.38 -14.30
C VAL A 393 -5.78 14.28 -15.40
N LYS A 394 -6.71 15.18 -15.05
CA LYS A 394 -7.22 16.22 -15.98
C LYS A 394 -6.38 17.49 -15.87
N LYS A 395 -5.87 17.99 -17.00
CA LYS A 395 -5.19 19.30 -17.07
C LYS A 395 -6.18 20.44 -17.30
N ILE A 396 -5.99 21.57 -16.61
CA ILE A 396 -6.82 22.77 -16.76
C ILE A 396 -5.94 24.02 -16.74
N THR A 397 -5.97 24.79 -17.82
CA THR A 397 -5.21 26.03 -17.91
C THR A 397 -5.91 27.14 -17.11
N ALA A 398 -5.21 27.71 -16.12
CA ALA A 398 -5.73 28.82 -15.32
C ALA A 398 -4.59 29.71 -14.81
N VAL A 399 -4.86 31.02 -14.71
CA VAL A 399 -3.90 32.03 -14.21
C VAL A 399 -4.52 32.75 -13.03
N LEU A 400 -4.15 32.35 -11.81
CA LEU A 400 -4.73 32.90 -10.59
C LEU A 400 -4.30 34.34 -10.31
N ASP A 401 -3.14 34.75 -10.84
CA ASP A 401 -2.62 36.11 -10.71
C ASP A 401 -3.42 37.14 -11.52
N ASP A 402 -4.34 36.70 -12.39
CA ASP A 402 -5.17 37.61 -13.18
C ASP A 402 -6.10 38.46 -12.30
N LYS A 403 -6.30 39.71 -12.71
CA LYS A 403 -7.12 40.66 -11.97
C LYS A 403 -8.57 40.18 -11.84
N GLN A 404 -9.08 39.49 -12.85
CA GLN A 404 -10.45 39.02 -12.96
C GLN A 404 -10.60 37.50 -12.79
N PHE A 405 -9.65 36.82 -12.13
CA PHE A 405 -9.76 35.38 -11.89
C PHE A 405 -11.12 35.02 -11.25
N VAL A 406 -11.81 34.10 -11.91
CA VAL A 406 -13.02 33.41 -11.42
C VAL A 406 -12.81 31.92 -11.73
N PRO A 407 -12.86 31.03 -10.72
CA PRO A 407 -12.61 29.62 -10.96
C PRO A 407 -13.68 29.02 -11.89
N ALA A 408 -13.23 28.27 -12.90
CA ALA A 408 -14.11 27.48 -13.76
C ALA A 408 -14.82 26.39 -12.95
N ALA A 409 -15.93 25.84 -13.46
CA ALA A 409 -16.74 24.86 -12.74
C ALA A 409 -15.92 23.62 -12.34
N GLU A 410 -14.99 23.22 -13.20
CA GLU A 410 -14.12 22.06 -13.04
C GLU A 410 -13.13 22.22 -11.88
N ILE A 411 -12.70 23.45 -11.54
CA ILE A 411 -11.74 23.71 -10.46
C ILE A 411 -12.38 24.29 -9.19
N LYS A 412 -13.71 24.31 -9.12
CA LYS A 412 -14.45 24.62 -7.89
C LYS A 412 -14.62 23.40 -7.00
N ASN A 413 -14.85 23.67 -5.71
CA ASN A 413 -15.13 22.69 -4.67
C ASN A 413 -14.05 21.60 -4.55
N CYS A 414 -12.77 21.98 -4.75
CA CYS A 414 -11.67 21.05 -4.49
C CYS A 414 -11.60 20.76 -2.99
N ASP A 415 -11.37 19.50 -2.63
CA ASP A 415 -11.12 19.07 -1.25
C ASP A 415 -9.72 19.50 -0.81
N ILE A 416 -8.75 19.32 -1.71
CA ILE A 416 -7.33 19.54 -1.45
C ILE A 416 -6.73 20.32 -2.63
N ILE A 417 -5.96 21.36 -2.33
CA ILE A 417 -5.03 21.99 -3.29
C ILE A 417 -3.61 21.72 -2.81
N ILE A 418 -2.73 21.27 -3.70
CA ILE A 418 -1.32 21.03 -3.41
C ILE A 418 -0.49 22.11 -4.10
N LEU A 419 0.34 22.79 -3.32
CA LEU A 419 1.24 23.85 -3.75
C LEU A 419 2.68 23.45 -3.41
N ASP A 420 3.59 23.56 -4.38
CA ASP A 420 5.00 23.24 -4.17
C ASP A 420 5.91 24.42 -4.52
N LYS A 421 6.52 25.03 -3.48
CA LYS A 421 7.50 26.12 -3.53
C LYS A 421 7.05 27.34 -4.36
N ILE A 422 5.74 27.51 -4.53
CA ILE A 422 5.16 28.51 -5.43
C ILE A 422 5.04 29.88 -4.79
N LEU A 423 4.86 29.98 -3.47
CA LEU A 423 4.69 31.27 -2.79
C LEU A 423 5.97 32.10 -2.84
N SER A 424 7.13 31.44 -2.89
CA SER A 424 8.41 32.09 -3.15
C SER A 424 8.41 32.88 -4.46
N GLN A 425 7.60 32.47 -5.45
CA GLN A 425 7.51 33.06 -6.78
C GLN A 425 6.43 34.15 -6.91
N LYS A 426 5.57 34.33 -5.90
CA LYS A 426 4.43 35.26 -5.97
C LYS A 426 4.72 36.58 -5.27
N LYS A 427 4.42 37.68 -5.97
CA LYS A 427 4.52 39.05 -5.45
C LYS A 427 3.46 39.33 -4.38
N ASP A 428 2.20 39.09 -4.72
CA ASP A 428 1.04 39.28 -3.84
C ASP A 428 0.51 37.92 -3.36
N VAL A 429 1.17 37.38 -2.33
CA VAL A 429 0.88 36.04 -1.80
C VAL A 429 -0.49 35.98 -1.11
N VAL A 430 -0.91 37.05 -0.44
CA VAL A 430 -2.21 37.12 0.24
C VAL A 430 -3.34 37.00 -0.78
N ARG A 431 -3.25 37.77 -1.88
CA ARG A 431 -4.21 37.64 -2.99
C ARG A 431 -4.18 36.26 -3.61
N TYR A 432 -3.00 35.68 -3.84
CA TYR A 432 -2.87 34.36 -4.44
C TYR A 432 -3.54 33.27 -3.59
N LEU A 433 -3.27 33.25 -2.27
CA LEU A 433 -3.91 32.33 -1.33
C LEU A 433 -5.43 32.59 -1.22
N SER A 434 -5.87 33.84 -1.29
CA SER A 434 -7.30 34.17 -1.37
C SER A 434 -7.95 33.59 -2.63
N ARG A 435 -7.27 33.55 -3.78
CA ARG A 435 -7.78 32.88 -4.99
C ARG A 435 -7.83 31.36 -4.83
N CYS A 436 -6.83 30.77 -4.17
CA CYS A 436 -6.88 29.35 -3.82
C CYS A 436 -8.09 29.02 -2.94
N LYS A 437 -8.47 29.90 -1.99
CA LYS A 437 -9.70 29.72 -1.19
C LYS A 437 -10.97 29.68 -2.03
N GLU A 438 -11.03 30.40 -3.15
CA GLU A 438 -12.21 30.41 -4.05
C GLU A 438 -12.39 29.08 -4.79
N MET A 439 -11.31 28.31 -4.96
CA MET A 439 -11.31 26.97 -5.57
C MET A 439 -11.69 25.87 -4.57
N LEU A 440 -11.40 26.06 -3.27
CA LEU A 440 -11.71 25.11 -2.22
C LEU A 440 -13.19 25.08 -1.85
N ARG A 441 -13.70 23.89 -1.55
CA ARG A 441 -14.98 23.74 -0.83
C ARG A 441 -14.89 24.37 0.58
N ASP A 442 -16.03 24.52 1.25
CA ASP A 442 -16.02 24.93 2.66
C ASP A 442 -15.22 23.90 3.48
N ASP A 443 -14.39 24.37 4.41
CA ASP A 443 -13.41 23.59 5.18
C ASP A 443 -12.31 22.81 4.40
N GLY A 444 -12.17 23.03 3.09
CA GLY A 444 -11.13 22.39 2.28
C GLY A 444 -9.70 22.75 2.71
N PHE A 445 -8.74 21.94 2.29
CA PHE A 445 -7.33 22.04 2.68
C PHE A 445 -6.42 22.53 1.56
N ILE A 446 -5.37 23.26 1.94
CA ILE A 446 -4.18 23.44 1.12
C ILE A 446 -3.04 22.66 1.78
N ILE A 447 -2.40 21.80 0.99
CA ILE A 447 -1.09 21.22 1.29
C ILE A 447 -0.05 22.13 0.66
N LEU A 448 0.78 22.76 1.48
CA LEU A 448 1.77 23.72 1.03
C LEU A 448 3.16 23.23 1.38
N VAL A 449 4.04 23.13 0.39
CA VAL A 449 5.46 22.88 0.56
C VAL A 449 6.21 24.18 0.30
N GLU A 450 7.03 24.63 1.25
CA GLU A 450 7.88 25.81 1.07
C GLU A 450 9.29 25.57 1.61
N THR A 451 10.26 26.27 1.03
CA THR A 451 11.64 26.27 1.52
C THR A 451 11.71 27.07 2.81
N THR A 452 12.22 26.45 3.87
CA THR A 452 12.27 27.03 5.23
C THR A 452 13.64 26.90 5.91
N SER A 453 14.60 26.28 5.23
CA SER A 453 15.99 26.14 5.63
C SER A 453 16.85 26.02 4.36
N ASP A 454 18.18 26.08 4.51
CA ASP A 454 19.12 25.89 3.40
C ASP A 454 18.84 26.81 2.18
N TYR A 455 18.46 28.05 2.47
CA TYR A 455 18.03 29.05 1.49
C TYR A 455 19.07 29.31 0.40
N GLU A 456 20.35 29.13 0.70
CA GLU A 456 21.45 29.33 -0.24
C GLU A 456 21.46 28.26 -1.33
N ILE A 457 21.06 27.02 -1.02
CA ILE A 457 20.87 25.95 -2.01
C ILE A 457 19.68 26.30 -2.91
N ALA A 458 18.56 26.71 -2.31
CA ALA A 458 17.36 27.12 -3.05
C ALA A 458 17.65 28.31 -3.98
N LEU A 459 18.40 29.30 -3.47
CA LEU A 459 18.85 30.46 -4.22
C LEU A 459 19.74 30.05 -5.39
N ALA A 460 20.62 29.07 -5.24
CA ALA A 460 21.43 28.58 -6.35
C ALA A 460 20.55 27.92 -7.43
N ILE A 461 19.59 27.08 -7.03
CA ILE A 461 18.68 26.40 -7.96
C ILE A 461 17.85 27.41 -8.77
N GLN A 462 17.24 28.38 -8.10
CA GLN A 462 16.41 29.37 -8.81
C GLN A 462 17.27 30.44 -9.50
N GLY A 463 18.36 30.88 -8.87
CA GLY A 463 19.12 32.05 -9.27
C GLY A 463 20.02 31.82 -10.49
N LEU A 464 20.38 30.56 -10.75
CA LEU A 464 21.15 30.17 -11.93
C LEU A 464 20.29 30.03 -13.20
N SER A 465 18.95 30.15 -13.10
CA SER A 465 18.05 30.09 -14.26
C SER A 465 17.89 31.42 -15.01
N ALA A 466 18.70 32.44 -14.69
CA ALA A 466 18.66 33.82 -15.21
C ALA A 466 17.33 34.59 -15.01
N GLU A 467 16.42 34.08 -14.18
CA GLU A 467 15.23 34.82 -13.75
C GLU A 467 15.56 35.66 -12.51
N THR A 468 15.16 36.94 -12.51
CA THR A 468 15.46 37.84 -11.38
C THR A 468 14.75 37.39 -10.12
N ILE A 469 15.53 37.11 -9.07
CA ILE A 469 15.02 36.80 -7.74
C ILE A 469 14.86 38.11 -6.98
N SER A 470 13.73 38.79 -7.18
CA SER A 470 13.28 39.86 -6.30
C SER A 470 11.77 40.00 -6.42
N ILE A 471 11.08 39.44 -5.43
CA ILE A 471 9.64 39.20 -5.53
C ILE A 471 8.88 40.07 -4.53
N SER A 472 9.52 40.50 -3.43
CA SER A 472 9.10 41.67 -2.65
C SER A 472 10.21 42.22 -1.73
N ASP A 473 10.09 43.49 -1.32
CA ASP A 473 10.94 44.12 -0.28
C ASP A 473 10.51 43.74 1.15
N SER A 474 9.57 42.79 1.32
CA SER A 474 8.84 42.56 2.58
C SER A 474 9.57 41.62 3.55
N GLY A 475 10.87 41.84 3.78
CA GLY A 475 11.66 41.10 4.78
C GLY A 475 11.82 39.59 4.49
N ARG A 476 11.58 39.14 3.26
CA ARG A 476 11.83 37.77 2.81
C ARG A 476 13.34 37.53 2.67
N ILE A 477 13.80 36.32 2.98
CA ILE A 477 15.20 35.94 2.77
C ILE A 477 15.47 35.94 1.26
N TYR A 478 16.53 36.64 0.85
CA TYR A 478 16.87 36.90 -0.55
C TYR A 478 15.71 37.53 -1.37
N GLY A 479 14.75 38.20 -0.71
CA GLY A 479 13.59 38.81 -1.38
C GLY A 479 12.56 37.81 -1.93
N ALA A 480 12.70 36.51 -1.61
CA ALA A 480 11.84 35.44 -2.15
C ALA A 480 11.33 34.46 -1.08
N TYR A 481 12.20 33.97 -0.20
CA TYR A 481 11.86 32.86 0.71
C TYR A 481 11.33 33.34 2.06
N PHE A 482 10.34 32.62 2.57
CA PHE A 482 9.79 32.86 3.89
C PHE A 482 10.52 32.02 4.96
N THR A 483 10.65 32.59 6.15
CA THR A 483 10.93 31.80 7.35
C THR A 483 9.69 31.04 7.80
N HIS A 484 9.87 29.97 8.58
CA HIS A 484 8.76 29.24 9.21
C HIS A 484 7.80 30.19 9.93
N ASP A 485 8.32 31.07 10.79
CA ASP A 485 7.50 32.03 11.56
C ASP A 485 6.74 33.04 10.67
N GLN A 486 7.33 33.43 9.53
CA GLN A 486 6.63 34.29 8.57
C GLN A 486 5.48 33.56 7.90
N LEU A 487 5.65 32.28 7.55
CA LEU A 487 4.56 31.46 6.99
C LEU A 487 3.42 31.28 7.99
N LEU A 488 3.73 31.01 9.27
CA LEU A 488 2.70 30.89 10.32
C LEU A 488 1.83 32.14 10.41
N LYS A 489 2.46 33.32 10.42
CA LYS A 489 1.76 34.61 10.46
C LYS A 489 0.98 34.88 9.18
N LEU A 490 1.54 34.52 8.04
CA LEU A 490 0.87 34.65 6.75
C LEU A 490 -0.42 33.82 6.70
N PHE A 491 -0.41 32.59 7.24
CA PHE A 491 -1.62 31.76 7.28
C PHE A 491 -2.72 32.40 8.14
N GLU A 492 -2.36 32.99 9.27
CA GLU A 492 -3.30 33.73 10.13
C GLU A 492 -3.84 34.99 9.42
N GLU A 493 -2.98 35.78 8.79
CA GLU A 493 -3.36 36.95 7.98
C GLU A 493 -4.31 36.56 6.84
N CYS A 494 -4.04 35.42 6.22
CA CYS A 494 -4.87 34.86 5.17
C CYS A 494 -6.05 34.06 5.72
N GLU A 495 -6.43 34.17 7.00
CA GLU A 495 -7.55 33.48 7.64
C GLU A 495 -7.62 31.97 7.31
N PHE A 496 -6.48 31.30 7.41
CA PHE A 496 -6.39 29.84 7.39
C PHE A 496 -6.09 29.32 8.79
N CYS A 497 -6.63 28.14 9.08
CA CYS A 497 -6.29 27.39 10.28
C CYS A 497 -5.10 26.47 9.97
N LEU A 498 -4.01 26.57 10.73
CA LEU A 498 -2.89 25.64 10.61
C LEU A 498 -3.22 24.33 11.33
N CYS A 499 -3.34 23.24 10.58
CA CYS A 499 -3.77 21.95 11.09
C CYS A 499 -2.62 20.97 11.32
N ASN A 500 -1.58 21.03 10.48
CA ASN A 500 -0.43 20.13 10.58
C ASN A 500 0.80 20.78 9.92
N TYR A 501 1.99 20.45 10.38
CA TYR A 501 3.20 20.56 9.56
C TYR A 501 4.21 19.46 9.90
N GLN A 502 4.98 19.05 8.90
CA GLN A 502 6.05 18.07 9.01
C GLN A 502 7.33 18.67 8.40
N SER A 503 8.42 18.60 9.16
CA SER A 503 9.76 19.01 8.79
C SER A 503 10.80 18.19 9.54
N ASP A 504 12.05 18.31 9.13
CA ASP A 504 13.21 17.74 9.82
C ASP A 504 14.45 18.62 9.59
N PRO A 505 15.43 18.70 10.52
CA PRO A 505 16.62 19.52 10.33
C PRO A 505 17.52 19.04 9.17
N SER A 506 17.33 17.83 8.66
CA SER A 506 18.00 17.31 7.46
C SER A 506 17.33 17.76 6.15
N MET A 507 16.10 18.28 6.20
CA MET A 507 15.36 18.80 5.04
C MET A 507 15.56 20.30 4.87
N MET A 508 15.33 20.78 3.64
CA MET A 508 15.26 22.22 3.34
C MET A 508 13.83 22.77 3.23
N THR A 509 12.84 21.88 3.10
CA THR A 509 11.43 22.21 2.93
C THR A 509 10.61 21.78 4.14
N THR A 510 9.52 22.50 4.39
CA THR A 510 8.48 22.09 5.36
C THR A 510 7.16 21.93 4.62
N MET A 511 6.43 20.85 4.91
CA MET A 511 5.08 20.62 4.38
C MET A 511 4.05 21.00 5.44
N TYR A 512 3.08 21.83 5.07
CA TYR A 512 2.00 22.33 5.91
C TYR A 512 0.66 21.82 5.40
N ALA A 513 -0.27 21.53 6.30
CA ALA A 513 -1.70 21.43 6.02
C ALA A 513 -2.40 22.63 6.64
N ILE A 514 -2.94 23.51 5.79
CA ILE A 514 -3.74 24.66 6.21
C ILE A 514 -5.17 24.49 5.74
N ARG A 515 -6.14 24.80 6.59
CA ARG A 515 -7.57 24.59 6.34
C ARG A 515 -8.29 25.90 6.20
N LYS A 516 -9.12 26.04 5.17
CA LYS A 516 -10.02 27.18 5.02
C LYS A 516 -10.94 27.23 6.25
N ILE A 517 -11.00 28.38 6.93
CA ILE A 517 -11.89 28.54 8.08
C ILE A 517 -13.34 28.30 7.61
N PRO A 518 -14.07 27.37 8.24
CA PRO A 518 -15.44 27.07 7.84
C PRO A 518 -16.35 28.29 7.96
N SER A 519 -17.28 28.41 7.02
CA SER A 519 -18.28 29.50 7.02
C SER A 519 -19.20 29.48 8.25
N GLN A 520 -19.43 28.30 8.84
CA GLN A 520 -20.20 28.10 10.06
C GLN A 520 -19.32 27.49 11.15
N PRO A 521 -19.34 28.03 12.39
CA PRO A 521 -18.61 27.43 13.50
C PRO A 521 -19.15 26.02 13.78
N ARG A 522 -18.25 25.11 14.17
CA ARG A 522 -18.64 23.74 14.52
C ARG A 522 -19.35 23.70 15.87
N GLU A 523 -20.35 22.83 15.98
CA GLU A 523 -21.15 22.61 17.19
C GLU A 523 -21.02 21.15 17.68
N PRO A 524 -19.97 20.84 18.46
CA PRO A 524 -19.70 19.47 18.89
C PRO A 524 -20.63 19.00 20.02
N ILE A 525 -21.08 17.75 19.95
CA ILE A 525 -21.53 16.97 21.12
C ILE A 525 -20.38 16.06 21.53
N VAL A 526 -20.14 15.93 22.83
CA VAL A 526 -19.09 15.09 23.41
C VAL A 526 -19.71 13.85 24.04
N ILE A 527 -19.22 12.68 23.65
CA ILE A 527 -19.57 11.39 24.24
C ILE A 527 -18.29 10.79 24.86
N ASP A 528 -18.33 10.55 26.17
CA ASP A 528 -17.28 9.83 26.89
C ASP A 528 -17.46 8.32 26.69
N VAL A 529 -16.42 7.63 26.22
CA VAL A 529 -16.42 6.19 25.94
C VAL A 529 -15.42 5.42 26.82
N ASP A 530 -15.07 5.97 27.99
CA ASP A 530 -14.20 5.30 28.95
C ASP A 530 -14.90 4.15 29.72
N ASP A 531 -16.24 4.12 29.76
CA ASP A 531 -16.94 2.96 30.32
C ASP A 531 -16.88 1.75 29.38
N ILE A 532 -15.89 0.90 29.62
CA ILE A 532 -15.69 -0.37 28.92
C ILE A 532 -16.24 -1.59 29.70
N LYS A 533 -16.93 -1.37 30.82
CA LYS A 533 -17.49 -2.46 31.63
C LYS A 533 -18.97 -2.67 31.31
N GLU A 534 -19.73 -1.58 31.37
CA GLU A 534 -21.18 -1.59 31.15
C GLU A 534 -21.56 -0.91 29.82
N PHE A 535 -20.60 -0.27 29.14
CA PHE A 535 -20.80 0.40 27.85
C PHE A 535 -21.96 1.42 27.85
N THR A 536 -22.16 2.14 28.96
CA THR A 536 -23.27 3.09 29.16
C THR A 536 -23.33 4.23 28.13
N TRP A 537 -22.25 4.45 27.38
CA TRP A 537 -22.15 5.44 26.32
C TRP A 537 -22.85 5.05 25.02
N ILE A 538 -23.25 3.79 24.84
CA ILE A 538 -23.89 3.31 23.60
C ILE A 538 -25.22 4.04 23.35
N GLU A 539 -26.13 4.10 24.34
CA GLU A 539 -27.43 4.76 24.16
C GLU A 539 -27.31 6.28 23.90
N PRO A 540 -26.50 7.06 24.66
CA PRO A 540 -26.21 8.45 24.32
C PRO A 540 -25.65 8.64 22.91
N LEU A 541 -24.74 7.76 22.48
CA LEU A 541 -24.17 7.81 21.15
C LEU A 541 -25.22 7.56 20.06
N GLN A 542 -26.03 6.52 20.20
CA GLN A 542 -27.13 6.23 19.27
C GLN A 542 -28.05 7.43 19.11
N LYS A 543 -28.49 8.00 20.23
CA LYS A 543 -29.36 9.18 20.24
C LYS A 543 -28.69 10.38 19.55
N ALA A 544 -27.42 10.64 19.85
CA ALA A 544 -26.68 11.74 19.23
C ALA A 544 -26.56 11.54 17.71
N ILE A 545 -26.34 10.32 17.25
CA ILE A 545 -26.29 10.01 15.81
C ILE A 545 -27.66 10.26 15.17
N GLU A 546 -28.74 9.72 15.78
CA GLU A 546 -30.11 9.87 15.28
C GLU A 546 -30.55 11.33 15.17
N GLU A 547 -30.28 12.12 16.21
CA GLU A 547 -30.60 13.56 16.22
C GLU A 547 -29.84 14.31 15.13
N ARG A 548 -28.59 13.91 14.84
CA ARG A 548 -27.69 14.60 13.91
C ARG A 548 -27.89 14.18 12.45
N LEU A 549 -28.62 13.09 12.16
CA LEU A 549 -28.81 12.53 10.80
C LEU A 549 -29.22 13.55 9.75
N ASN A 550 -30.19 14.41 10.09
CA ASN A 550 -30.77 15.39 9.17
C ASN A 550 -30.27 16.82 9.44
N GLU A 551 -29.37 17.00 10.40
CA GLU A 551 -28.78 18.31 10.68
C GLU A 551 -27.65 18.60 9.67
N PRO A 552 -27.10 19.83 9.61
CA PRO A 552 -25.97 20.13 8.74
C PRO A 552 -24.60 19.64 9.28
N ASP A 553 -23.61 19.49 8.40
CA ASP A 553 -22.28 18.91 8.70
C ASP A 553 -21.43 19.68 9.73
N TYR A 554 -21.79 20.92 10.06
CA TYR A 554 -21.11 21.66 11.14
C TYR A 554 -21.42 21.14 12.53
N LYS A 555 -22.47 20.31 12.69
CA LYS A 555 -22.80 19.68 13.96
C LYS A 555 -22.08 18.34 14.10
N THR A 556 -20.95 18.34 14.81
CA THR A 556 -20.05 17.19 14.93
C THR A 556 -20.32 16.35 16.18
N ILE A 557 -19.82 15.11 16.17
CA ILE A 557 -19.87 14.17 17.31
C ILE A 557 -18.42 13.83 17.69
N TRP A 558 -18.05 14.13 18.92
CA TRP A 558 -16.73 13.88 19.48
C TRP A 558 -16.78 12.68 20.42
N LEU A 559 -16.09 11.62 20.05
CA LEU A 559 -15.88 10.46 20.90
C LEU A 559 -14.60 10.66 21.70
N THR A 560 -14.67 10.54 23.02
CA THR A 560 -13.56 10.86 23.90
C THR A 560 -13.18 9.70 24.79
N SER A 561 -11.88 9.46 24.94
CA SER A 561 -11.34 8.49 25.89
C SER A 561 -10.10 9.06 26.52
N THR A 562 -10.15 9.24 27.84
CA THR A 562 -9.10 9.98 28.57
C THR A 562 -8.51 9.18 29.73
N THR A 563 -9.26 8.19 30.23
CA THR A 563 -8.87 7.35 31.35
C THR A 563 -8.60 5.90 30.92
N VAL A 564 -9.33 5.37 29.93
CA VAL A 564 -9.17 3.99 29.44
C VAL A 564 -8.40 3.95 28.12
N ARG A 565 -7.08 4.07 28.24
CA ARG A 565 -6.12 4.29 27.15
C ARG A 565 -5.90 3.08 26.21
N ASN A 566 -6.69 2.02 26.38
CA ASN A 566 -6.68 0.81 25.55
C ASN A 566 -8.09 0.35 25.17
N ASN A 567 -9.07 1.26 25.10
CA ASN A 567 -10.46 0.94 24.77
C ASN A 567 -10.73 0.70 23.27
N GLY A 568 -9.73 0.88 22.40
CA GLY A 568 -9.88 0.63 20.96
C GLY A 568 -10.67 1.69 20.19
N LEU A 569 -10.94 2.87 20.78
CA LEU A 569 -11.73 3.93 20.14
C LEU A 569 -11.20 4.35 18.76
N LEU A 570 -9.87 4.33 18.55
CA LEU A 570 -9.28 4.64 17.25
C LEU A 570 -9.82 3.72 16.14
N GLY A 571 -9.90 2.42 16.41
CA GLY A 571 -10.45 1.45 15.45
C GLY A 571 -11.96 1.59 15.30
N LEU A 572 -12.68 1.83 16.40
CA LEU A 572 -14.12 2.06 16.39
C LEU A 572 -14.51 3.28 15.52
N ALA A 573 -13.73 4.36 15.59
CA ALA A 573 -13.99 5.58 14.83
C ALA A 573 -13.92 5.39 13.32
N LEU A 574 -13.04 4.50 12.85
CA LEU A 574 -12.94 4.14 11.43
C LEU A 574 -14.21 3.44 10.93
N CYS A 575 -14.87 2.64 11.77
CA CYS A 575 -16.13 1.99 11.41
C CYS A 575 -17.28 2.99 11.17
N PHE A 576 -17.28 4.14 11.85
CA PHE A 576 -18.29 5.18 11.64
C PHE A 576 -18.05 6.00 10.37
N LYS A 577 -16.89 5.90 9.73
CA LYS A 577 -16.61 6.64 8.49
C LYS A 577 -17.04 5.87 7.23
N GLN A 578 -17.17 4.55 7.33
CA GLN A 578 -17.27 3.69 6.15
C GLN A 578 -18.71 3.63 5.62
N LYS A 579 -18.87 4.00 4.34
CA LYS A 579 -20.15 4.10 3.63
C LYS A 579 -20.70 2.74 3.15
N ASP A 580 -19.84 1.72 3.00
CA ASP A 580 -20.10 0.63 2.06
C ASP A 580 -19.74 -0.79 2.56
N LEU A 581 -20.06 -1.17 3.80
CA LEU A 581 -19.96 -2.60 4.21
C LEU A 581 -21.32 -3.18 4.63
N PRO A 582 -22.05 -3.80 3.70
CA PRO A 582 -23.30 -4.52 3.98
C PRO A 582 -23.12 -5.74 4.93
N GLY A 583 -21.91 -6.02 5.43
CA GLY A 583 -21.57 -7.26 6.13
C GLY A 583 -20.76 -7.15 7.43
N VAL A 584 -20.27 -5.98 7.84
CA VAL A 584 -19.44 -5.86 9.07
C VAL A 584 -20.25 -5.53 10.32
N LEU A 585 -21.35 -4.80 10.18
CA LEU A 585 -22.31 -4.55 11.26
C LEU A 585 -22.90 -5.84 11.89
N PRO A 586 -23.19 -6.91 11.13
CA PRO A 586 -23.57 -8.22 11.68
C PRO A 586 -22.49 -8.91 12.55
N LEU A 587 -21.20 -8.65 12.33
CA LEU A 587 -20.11 -9.32 13.05
C LEU A 587 -19.72 -8.62 14.35
N ILE A 588 -19.69 -7.28 14.37
CA ILE A 588 -19.52 -6.53 15.62
C ILE A 588 -20.73 -6.77 16.55
N SER A 589 -21.92 -6.91 15.97
CA SER A 589 -23.15 -7.21 16.70
C SER A 589 -23.25 -8.66 17.21
N GLN A 590 -22.43 -9.60 16.73
CA GLN A 590 -22.41 -10.96 17.29
C GLN A 590 -21.72 -11.05 18.66
N ASN A 591 -20.74 -10.19 18.93
CA ASN A 591 -19.94 -10.23 20.18
C ASN A 591 -20.33 -9.17 21.23
N LEU A 592 -21.18 -8.19 20.88
CA LEU A 592 -21.75 -7.20 21.79
C LEU A 592 -23.28 -7.24 21.64
N TYR A 593 -23.95 -8.02 22.49
CA TYR A 593 -25.39 -8.32 22.41
C TYR A 593 -26.27 -7.06 22.40
N GLU A 594 -25.79 -5.93 22.93
CA GLU A 594 -26.55 -4.67 23.02
C GLU A 594 -26.52 -3.82 21.73
N LEU A 595 -25.48 -3.92 20.89
CA LEU A 595 -25.40 -3.19 19.61
C LEU A 595 -26.19 -3.85 18.48
N LYS A 596 -26.73 -5.06 18.68
CA LYS A 596 -27.56 -5.80 17.70
C LYS A 596 -28.78 -5.03 17.22
N ASN A 597 -29.30 -4.13 18.04
CA ASN A 597 -30.48 -3.33 17.70
C ASN A 597 -30.16 -1.98 17.04
N CYS A 598 -28.88 -1.61 16.91
CA CYS A 598 -28.49 -0.46 16.11
C CYS A 598 -28.61 -0.80 14.63
N ARG A 599 -29.74 -0.44 14.02
CA ARG A 599 -29.78 -0.30 12.55
C ARG A 599 -28.99 0.95 12.16
N PHE A 600 -27.67 0.82 12.08
CA PHE A 600 -26.86 1.76 11.32
C PHE A 600 -27.14 1.51 9.84
N SER A 601 -28.16 2.15 9.26
CA SER A 601 -28.38 2.13 7.81
C SER A 601 -27.24 2.91 7.12
N GLU A 602 -26.83 2.47 5.94
CA GLU A 602 -25.76 3.10 5.12
C GLU A 602 -25.99 4.61 4.87
N GLU A 603 -27.25 5.06 4.93
CA GLU A 603 -27.57 6.49 4.84
C GLU A 603 -27.19 7.32 6.08
N ASN A 604 -26.89 6.69 7.21
CA ASN A 604 -26.72 7.34 8.50
C ASN A 604 -25.35 8.01 8.69
N LEU A 605 -24.38 7.69 7.83
CA LEU A 605 -22.98 8.11 7.94
C LEU A 605 -22.55 8.99 6.77
N LYS A 606 -23.51 9.60 6.05
CA LYS A 606 -23.31 10.39 4.82
C LYS A 606 -22.34 11.58 4.95
N SER A 607 -21.80 11.86 6.13
CA SER A 607 -21.06 13.10 6.42
C SER A 607 -19.90 12.88 7.39
N ASN A 608 -18.78 13.57 7.14
CA ASN A 608 -17.57 13.53 7.96
C ASN A 608 -17.76 14.28 9.30
N ARG A 609 -18.62 13.77 10.17
CA ARG A 609 -19.04 14.41 11.45
C ARG A 609 -18.37 13.87 12.69
N PHE A 610 -17.77 12.69 12.61
CA PHE A 610 -17.12 12.08 13.76
C PHE A 610 -15.72 12.63 13.95
N ARG A 611 -15.39 12.90 15.22
CA ARG A 611 -14.08 13.32 15.71
C ARG A 611 -13.70 12.44 16.88
N THR A 612 -12.43 12.18 17.05
CA THR A 612 -11.91 11.46 18.22
C THR A 612 -10.97 12.32 19.02
N LEU A 613 -11.03 12.19 20.35
CA LEU A 613 -10.07 12.75 21.30
C LEU A 613 -9.61 11.64 22.23
N ILE A 614 -8.39 11.15 22.05
CA ILE A 614 -7.92 9.92 22.70
C ILE A 614 -6.63 10.20 23.46
N ASP A 615 -6.56 9.81 24.74
CA ASP A 615 -5.29 9.62 25.43
C ASP A 615 -4.78 8.21 25.15
N MET A 616 -3.66 8.11 24.41
CA MET A 616 -2.98 6.87 24.07
C MET A 616 -1.55 6.85 24.63
N SER A 617 -1.32 7.56 25.73
CA SER A 617 -0.01 7.67 26.38
C SER A 617 0.55 6.30 26.77
N VAL A 618 1.85 6.10 26.52
CA VAL A 618 2.53 4.82 26.76
C VAL A 618 3.38 4.83 28.03
N LYS A 619 3.81 6.00 28.53
CA LYS A 619 4.56 6.08 29.79
C LYS A 619 3.68 5.58 30.93
N LYS A 620 4.26 4.75 31.80
CA LYS A 620 3.54 4.11 32.90
C LYS A 620 2.80 5.12 33.79
N GLU A 621 3.46 6.22 34.14
CA GLU A 621 2.89 7.30 34.98
C GLU A 621 1.63 7.93 34.37
N ASN A 622 1.61 8.15 33.06
CA ASN A 622 0.44 8.66 32.35
C ASN A 622 -0.60 7.56 32.19
N ARG A 623 -0.17 6.35 31.84
CA ARG A 623 -1.07 5.24 31.49
C ARG A 623 -1.95 4.80 32.66
N THR A 624 -1.38 4.71 33.87
CA THR A 624 -2.10 4.32 35.09
C THR A 624 -2.50 5.52 35.96
N GLY A 625 -2.10 6.72 35.57
CA GLY A 625 -2.41 7.95 36.28
C GLY A 625 -3.78 8.52 35.93
N PRO A 626 -4.14 9.67 36.52
CA PRO A 626 -5.36 10.39 36.18
C PRO A 626 -5.36 10.82 34.71
N ALA A 627 -6.55 11.18 34.19
CA ALA A 627 -6.67 11.80 32.87
C ALA A 627 -5.72 13.00 32.75
N GLN A 628 -4.90 13.03 31.70
CA GLN A 628 -3.98 14.14 31.42
C GLN A 628 -4.66 15.23 30.57
N ILE A 629 -5.75 14.86 29.90
CA ILE A 629 -6.51 15.71 28.99
C ILE A 629 -7.98 15.69 29.38
N GLY A 630 -8.65 16.83 29.21
CA GLY A 630 -10.08 17.02 29.41
C GLY A 630 -10.59 18.15 28.52
N MET A 631 -11.89 18.19 28.24
CA MET A 631 -12.51 19.20 27.35
C MET A 631 -12.37 20.64 27.89
N GLU A 632 -12.18 20.77 29.19
CA GLU A 632 -11.92 22.02 29.90
C GLU A 632 -10.50 22.58 29.65
N ASN A 633 -9.54 21.73 29.26
CA ASN A 633 -8.15 22.13 29.04
C ASN A 633 -8.04 23.06 27.83
N GLU A 634 -7.29 24.15 27.99
CA GLU A 634 -7.16 25.16 26.92
C GLU A 634 -6.52 24.59 25.65
N SER A 635 -5.55 23.69 25.81
CA SER A 635 -4.94 22.98 24.66
C SER A 635 -5.95 22.15 23.89
N VAL A 636 -6.91 21.52 24.58
CA VAL A 636 -7.97 20.74 23.94
C VAL A 636 -8.97 21.67 23.25
N LYS A 637 -9.34 22.81 23.85
CA LYS A 637 -10.20 23.80 23.20
C LYS A 637 -9.59 24.36 21.91
N GLN A 638 -8.28 24.60 21.89
CA GLN A 638 -7.57 25.00 20.68
C GLN A 638 -7.58 23.89 19.62
N LEU A 639 -7.34 22.65 20.03
CA LEU A 639 -7.38 21.47 19.16
C LEU A 639 -8.77 21.25 18.54
N VAL A 640 -9.84 21.40 19.33
CA VAL A 640 -11.23 21.29 18.87
C VAL A 640 -11.54 22.30 17.77
N LYS A 641 -10.94 23.50 17.79
CA LYS A 641 -11.09 24.50 16.72
C LYS A 641 -10.45 24.08 15.39
N LEU A 642 -9.48 23.16 15.41
CA LEU A 642 -8.87 22.62 14.18
C LEU A 642 -9.82 21.66 13.45
N ASP A 643 -10.80 21.09 14.18
CA ASP A 643 -11.82 20.17 13.67
C ASP A 643 -11.22 18.95 12.94
N LEU A 644 -10.12 18.40 13.46
CA LEU A 644 -9.45 17.22 12.88
C LEU A 644 -10.16 15.93 13.29
N HIS A 645 -10.30 15.00 12.35
CA HIS A 645 -10.92 13.69 12.55
C HIS A 645 -10.27 12.88 13.68
N ALA A 646 -8.94 12.76 13.66
CA ALA A 646 -8.18 12.02 14.66
C ALA A 646 -7.30 12.93 15.51
N ASN A 647 -7.55 12.97 16.82
CA ASN A 647 -6.78 13.75 17.79
C ASN A 647 -6.27 12.86 18.92
N ASN A 648 -5.02 12.43 18.80
CA ASN A 648 -4.41 11.48 19.72
C ASN A 648 -3.35 12.18 20.58
N TYR A 649 -3.52 12.12 21.88
CA TYR A 649 -2.54 12.57 22.86
C TYR A 649 -1.65 11.39 23.26
N ARG A 650 -0.34 11.54 23.10
CA ARG A 650 0.65 10.56 23.54
C ARG A 650 1.76 11.27 24.31
N ASP A 651 1.78 11.05 25.63
CA ASP A 651 2.87 11.45 26.52
C ASP A 651 3.29 12.93 26.40
N GLY A 652 2.31 13.84 26.31
CA GLY A 652 2.55 15.28 26.20
C GLY A 652 2.39 15.86 24.79
N VAL A 653 2.17 15.02 23.78
CA VAL A 653 2.21 15.44 22.36
C VAL A 653 0.91 15.08 21.65
N TRP A 654 0.40 16.00 20.83
CA TRP A 654 -0.73 15.77 19.94
C TRP A 654 -0.27 15.25 18.58
N GLY A 655 -0.99 14.28 18.06
CA GLY A 655 -0.75 13.68 16.77
C GLY A 655 -1.88 12.76 16.34
N SER A 656 -1.61 11.94 15.35
CA SER A 656 -2.52 10.93 14.84
C SER A 656 -1.74 9.69 14.41
N MET A 657 -2.46 8.58 14.23
CA MET A 657 -1.87 7.36 13.69
C MET A 657 -1.90 7.41 12.17
N ARG A 658 -0.76 7.11 11.53
CA ARG A 658 -0.61 7.14 10.07
C ARG A 658 -0.01 5.84 9.56
N HIS A 659 -0.53 5.39 8.44
CA HIS A 659 -0.06 4.22 7.74
C HIS A 659 1.02 4.67 6.76
N LEU A 660 2.16 3.98 6.72
CA LEU A 660 3.21 4.22 5.75
C LEU A 660 3.48 2.90 5.03
N VAL A 661 3.50 2.96 3.70
CA VAL A 661 3.78 1.80 2.86
C VAL A 661 5.23 1.35 3.10
N VAL A 662 5.40 0.06 3.34
CA VAL A 662 6.71 -0.59 3.43
C VAL A 662 7.19 -0.81 2.01
N LYS A 663 8.30 -0.18 1.65
CA LYS A 663 8.89 -0.31 0.32
C LYS A 663 9.54 -1.69 0.15
N GLU A 664 9.73 -2.14 -1.09
CA GLU A 664 10.29 -3.48 -1.38
C GLU A 664 11.68 -3.69 -0.76
N ASP A 665 12.51 -2.65 -0.73
CA ASP A 665 13.82 -2.66 -0.08
C ASP A 665 13.75 -2.74 1.45
N GLU A 666 12.62 -2.36 2.04
CA GLU A 666 12.33 -2.46 3.48
C GLU A 666 11.54 -3.72 3.86
N MET A 667 10.97 -4.46 2.88
CA MET A 667 10.19 -5.68 3.15
C MET A 667 11.05 -6.79 3.77
N HIS A 668 12.34 -6.81 3.46
CA HIS A 668 13.29 -7.78 3.98
C HIS A 668 14.14 -7.17 5.09
N LEU A 669 14.05 -7.76 6.27
CA LEU A 669 14.86 -7.36 7.42
C LEU A 669 16.19 -8.11 7.39
N TYR A 670 17.24 -7.44 6.94
CA TYR A 670 18.60 -7.98 6.99
C TYR A 670 19.13 -7.88 8.43
N LYS A 671 19.58 -9.02 8.95
CA LYS A 671 20.17 -9.13 10.29
C LYS A 671 21.45 -9.93 10.21
N ASP A 672 22.40 -9.54 11.04
CA ASP A 672 23.54 -10.40 11.34
C ASP A 672 23.05 -11.58 12.18
N VAL A 673 23.20 -12.79 11.65
CA VAL A 673 22.80 -14.04 12.30
C VAL A 673 23.93 -15.06 12.22
N GLU A 674 24.04 -15.90 13.24
CA GLU A 674 25.03 -16.99 13.28
C GLU A 674 24.58 -18.21 12.45
N HIS A 675 23.26 -18.45 12.38
CA HIS A 675 22.68 -19.59 11.67
C HIS A 675 21.86 -19.11 10.47
N ALA A 676 22.27 -19.52 9.26
CA ALA A 676 21.56 -19.22 8.02
C ALA A 676 21.64 -20.37 7.02
N PHE A 677 20.71 -20.38 6.05
CA PHE A 677 20.73 -21.28 4.90
C PHE A 677 20.30 -20.54 3.64
N ILE A 678 20.65 -21.05 2.46
CA ILE A 678 20.33 -20.43 1.18
C ILE A 678 19.13 -21.13 0.52
N ASN A 679 18.21 -20.35 -0.07
CA ASN A 679 17.07 -20.87 -0.84
C ASN A 679 16.59 -19.85 -1.88
N THR A 680 15.76 -20.27 -2.85
CA THR A 680 15.08 -19.36 -3.76
C THR A 680 13.75 -18.88 -3.15
N LEU A 681 13.44 -17.59 -3.27
CA LEU A 681 12.12 -17.06 -2.92
C LEU A 681 11.07 -17.51 -3.94
N ILE A 682 11.45 -17.61 -5.21
CA ILE A 682 10.61 -18.01 -6.33
C ILE A 682 11.26 -19.19 -7.04
N ARG A 683 10.57 -20.35 -7.07
CA ARG A 683 11.07 -21.53 -7.79
C ARG A 683 11.20 -21.26 -9.29
N GLY A 684 12.33 -21.63 -9.88
CA GLY A 684 12.67 -21.40 -11.28
C GLY A 684 13.29 -20.03 -11.56
N ASP A 685 13.40 -19.15 -10.54
CA ASP A 685 14.06 -17.85 -10.66
C ASP A 685 15.28 -17.77 -9.74
N VAL A 686 16.45 -17.98 -10.34
CA VAL A 686 17.74 -17.97 -9.63
C VAL A 686 18.12 -16.56 -9.15
N SER A 687 17.54 -15.50 -9.71
CA SER A 687 17.75 -14.13 -9.21
C SER A 687 17.16 -13.91 -7.82
N SER A 688 16.22 -14.76 -7.42
CA SER A 688 15.54 -14.74 -6.12
C SER A 688 16.29 -15.51 -5.01
N LEU A 689 17.51 -15.97 -5.29
CA LEU A 689 18.34 -16.72 -4.35
C LEU A 689 18.81 -15.82 -3.19
N THR A 690 18.49 -16.19 -1.96
CA THR A 690 18.76 -15.35 -0.77
C THR A 690 19.04 -16.20 0.47
N TRP A 691 19.75 -15.60 1.43
CA TRP A 691 19.99 -16.18 2.75
C TRP A 691 18.78 -16.01 3.66
N PHE A 692 18.33 -17.10 4.26
CA PHE A 692 17.27 -17.16 5.26
C PHE A 692 17.88 -17.46 6.63
N GLU A 693 17.32 -16.83 7.65
CA GLU A 693 17.61 -17.16 9.04
C GLU A 693 17.25 -18.63 9.32
N SER A 694 18.19 -19.38 9.90
CA SER A 694 18.02 -20.81 10.14
C SER A 694 17.38 -21.07 11.51
N PRO A 695 16.45 -22.04 11.62
CA PRO A 695 15.87 -22.44 12.90
C PRO A 695 16.88 -23.09 13.85
N ASN A 696 18.11 -23.40 13.39
CA ASN A 696 19.17 -23.94 14.23
C ASN A 696 19.59 -23.00 15.38
N GLN A 697 19.23 -21.71 15.34
CA GLN A 697 19.40 -20.82 16.50
C GLN A 697 18.65 -21.30 17.76
N PHE A 698 17.60 -22.12 17.59
CA PHE A 698 16.83 -22.71 18.69
C PHE A 698 17.26 -24.15 19.00
N PHE A 699 18.42 -24.60 18.50
CA PHE A 699 18.86 -25.98 18.64
C PHE A 699 19.02 -26.39 20.11
N GLU A 700 19.54 -25.50 20.96
CA GLU A 700 19.69 -25.76 22.39
C GLU A 700 18.34 -26.00 23.08
N ASP A 701 17.29 -25.28 22.67
CA ASP A 701 15.95 -25.40 23.25
C ASP A 701 15.16 -26.61 22.71
N THR A 702 15.38 -26.98 21.45
CA THR A 702 14.52 -27.95 20.74
C THR A 702 15.12 -29.36 20.62
N CYS A 703 16.44 -29.48 20.46
CA CYS A 703 17.07 -30.73 20.04
C CYS A 703 17.94 -31.40 21.11
N GLN A 704 18.21 -30.76 22.26
CA GLN A 704 19.03 -31.35 23.35
C GLN A 704 18.55 -32.74 23.81
N LYS A 705 17.26 -33.06 23.65
CA LYS A 705 16.69 -34.33 24.11
C LYS A 705 17.02 -35.52 23.21
N ASN A 706 17.55 -35.29 22.00
CA ASN A 706 17.88 -36.36 21.09
C ASN A 706 19.41 -36.51 20.94
N PRO A 707 20.04 -37.45 21.66
CA PRO A 707 21.48 -37.64 21.62
C PRO A 707 22.02 -38.13 20.26
N SER A 708 21.14 -38.46 19.30
CA SER A 708 21.56 -38.85 17.95
C SER A 708 21.77 -37.67 17.00
N ILE A 709 21.57 -36.42 17.45
CA ILE A 709 21.67 -35.22 16.61
C ILE A 709 22.74 -34.31 17.19
N GLU A 710 23.65 -33.84 16.33
CA GLU A 710 24.74 -32.93 16.68
C GLU A 710 24.69 -31.71 15.75
N LEU A 711 25.00 -30.53 16.29
CA LEU A 711 25.08 -29.30 15.52
C LEU A 711 26.48 -29.18 14.89
N CYS A 712 26.52 -29.07 13.56
CA CYS A 712 27.77 -28.99 12.80
C CYS A 712 27.93 -27.62 12.13
N ASN A 713 29.14 -27.06 12.19
CA ASN A 713 29.49 -25.82 11.50
C ASN A 713 29.97 -26.11 10.07
N VAL A 714 29.27 -25.56 9.08
CA VAL A 714 29.53 -25.81 7.66
C VAL A 714 30.51 -24.78 7.13
N TYR A 715 31.72 -25.21 6.77
CA TYR A 715 32.72 -24.36 6.08
C TYR A 715 32.53 -24.38 4.56
N TYR A 716 32.11 -25.52 4.01
CA TYR A 716 31.89 -25.73 2.58
C TYR A 716 30.61 -26.53 2.37
N SER A 717 29.74 -26.02 1.50
CA SER A 717 28.54 -26.73 1.01
C SER A 717 28.62 -26.79 -0.51
N ALA A 718 28.67 -28.00 -1.07
CA ALA A 718 28.78 -28.21 -2.51
C ALA A 718 27.37 -28.32 -3.14
N ILE A 719 27.19 -27.64 -4.27
CA ILE A 719 25.95 -27.69 -5.06
C ILE A 719 25.98 -28.95 -5.94
N ASN A 720 24.91 -29.73 -5.92
CA ASN A 720 24.72 -30.90 -6.76
C ASN A 720 23.70 -30.64 -7.87
N PHE A 721 23.67 -31.52 -8.87
CA PHE A 721 22.71 -31.41 -9.98
C PHE A 721 21.25 -31.38 -9.50
N ARG A 722 20.93 -32.10 -8.42
CA ARG A 722 19.60 -32.06 -7.80
C ARG A 722 19.22 -30.66 -7.33
N ASP A 723 20.17 -29.93 -6.75
CA ASP A 723 19.93 -28.59 -6.21
C ASP A 723 19.65 -27.62 -7.35
N VAL A 724 20.39 -27.76 -8.47
CA VAL A 724 20.17 -26.97 -9.69
C VAL A 724 18.82 -27.29 -10.35
N MET A 725 18.38 -28.54 -10.35
CA MET A 725 17.08 -28.92 -10.93
C MET A 725 15.88 -28.49 -10.09
N LEU A 726 16.09 -28.17 -8.81
CA LEU A 726 15.04 -27.74 -7.88
C LEU A 726 14.95 -26.23 -7.71
N ALA A 727 16.10 -25.54 -7.79
CA ALA A 727 16.19 -24.08 -7.79
C ALA A 727 15.53 -23.51 -9.05
#